data_AF-A0A258YE94-F1
#
_entry.id   AF-A0A258YE94-F1
#
_cell.length_a   1.000
_cell.length_b   1.000
_cell.length_c   1.000
_cell.angle_alpha   90.00
_cell.angle_beta   90.00
_cell.angle_gamma   90.00
#
_symmetry.space_group_name_H-M   'P 1'
#
loop_
_entity.id
_entity.type
_entity.pdbx_description
1 polymer ?
#
loop_
_entity_poly.entity_id
_entity_poly.type
_entity_poly.pdbx_seq_one_letter_code
_entity_poly.pdbx_strand_id
1 'polypeptide(L)'
;MGATSSGISSGINSGIRSGVSSGTNSGISSRINSGISSVVSSRISSGISSGKGSGFNSADQNPFSNLRFRFLGPDGNRACAVVGEPGNPNVSYVGAASGGIFKTSNAGVSWQPVFDDMDNSAIGALAISESNPKQVWAGTGETYIIRPAHPNGNGIYKSTDAGKTWKNMGLKNTVRISKVLVSPTDSNTVYVAALGHTNGPQQERGVYKTTDGGLTWNRVLFVDENTGCSDISINPKDPNNLVAAMWQVQMNTWNLNSGGPGSGFYKTTDGGKSWKQMTNGLPGGPGKIIGKTSIDIAGSNPNTIYALVEAKAPGLYKSTDGGESWKLMLENHSLAQRGPYYTRVRVSSQDENKLYTISVTIMESKDGGKTFNGNGSYAPGGDNHEIWFDPKDANRIMVAHDGCMNMTFNGGKNWKNVNLPIAQMYHVALDEMIPYHIMGNRQDGYSYRTEAISRTGSIPLSSWESVGGCESGFAQPDPFDNKIIWSGCYDGGLDVTDTRTGLSHDVRPWPQAGYGVAPADMMYRWHWNFPMALSRHQRGAVYVGSQYVHKTTDGGHTWKVISPDLTTNDKSHQQSSGGIVSDNLMTFDGCTLFAIAESPIKKGMLWVGSNDGQVQLTTNDGTTWTNLTANLNLPPWGTISNIDPSNFDAGTAYLTVHYQLQGNFKAYVMKTTDFGKHWTNIGLNLPESNSGFAHFVKEDPAQKGLIFVGLDNALFVSPNDGGQWLQLKKNLPPSPVYHLAIQKNFRDLAVATYGRGFYILDDITPIREWSKNLTAKKSGLYPLRPAYRFNFKGANHDGGDAVRGENPPYGASINYFLADTLKTAPKVFVLSPMGDTIQTITGSNLKGVNRVWWNLAHEELKMPSLKTKPKGKDFVTLDATGSRLMYVPDLDIGPGMEPIRVPLGTYQVLLKTDAGVEKQMLQVLQDPNAGSTKEAIAAQYALGKDLRASIKACFDLIAEMEIKRAALLKENSAKSLALEQQLYVLESKLFDTHQTGARWDDFRNPAQITERLLAISKESQTYGADFAPTTQQLQMTKNLKLQFKLVLTDYQQLKKDLP
;
A
#
# COMPACT_ATOMS: atom_id res chain seq x y z
N MET A 1 -29.07 -15.78 -47.75
CA MET A 1 -28.08 -16.51 -48.58
C MET A 1 -26.75 -16.36 -47.86
N GLY A 2 -26.29 -17.33 -47.06
CA GLY A 2 -25.78 -18.64 -47.50
C GLY A 2 -24.26 -18.47 -47.74
N ALA A 3 -23.33 -19.25 -47.21
CA ALA A 3 -23.36 -20.59 -46.64
C ALA A 3 -21.99 -20.81 -45.91
N THR A 4 -21.94 -21.44 -44.71
CA THR A 4 -21.57 -22.86 -44.43
C THR A 4 -20.05 -23.10 -44.21
N SER A 5 -19.62 -23.48 -43.00
CA SER A 5 -19.48 -24.85 -42.41
C SER A 5 -18.05 -25.37 -42.61
N SER A 6 -17.36 -26.18 -41.80
CA SER A 6 -17.58 -27.13 -40.67
C SER A 6 -16.14 -27.68 -40.41
N GLY A 7 -15.65 -28.12 -39.25
CA GLY A 7 -16.21 -28.88 -38.14
C GLY A 7 -15.26 -30.06 -37.80
N ILE A 8 -15.45 -30.67 -36.61
CA ILE A 8 -14.89 -31.96 -36.09
C ILE A 8 -13.51 -31.81 -35.39
N SER A 9 -13.30 -31.98 -34.08
CA SER A 9 -13.84 -32.77 -32.93
C SER A 9 -13.13 -34.11 -32.62
N SER A 10 -12.86 -34.30 -31.32
CA SER A 10 -12.71 -35.57 -30.55
C SER A 10 -11.46 -36.43 -30.82
N GLY A 11 -10.80 -37.05 -29.83
CA GLY A 11 -11.03 -37.21 -28.40
C GLY A 11 -10.20 -38.39 -27.83
N ILE A 12 -10.30 -38.59 -26.51
CA ILE A 12 -10.10 -39.85 -25.73
C ILE A 12 -8.66 -40.22 -25.34
N ASN A 13 -8.33 -40.72 -24.13
CA ASN A 13 -8.87 -40.68 -22.75
C ASN A 13 -7.94 -41.54 -21.86
N SER A 14 -7.86 -41.23 -20.55
CA SER A 14 -7.55 -42.13 -19.39
C SER A 14 -6.26 -42.99 -19.38
N GLY A 15 -5.48 -43.19 -18.30
CA GLY A 15 -5.69 -43.20 -16.85
C GLY A 15 -5.18 -44.55 -16.30
N ILE A 16 -4.53 -44.62 -15.13
CA ILE A 16 -4.59 -45.71 -14.11
C ILE A 16 -3.59 -45.48 -12.95
N ARG A 17 -4.20 -45.39 -11.75
CA ARG A 17 -3.89 -45.87 -10.39
C ARG A 17 -2.48 -45.94 -9.78
N SER A 18 -2.49 -45.48 -8.52
CA SER A 18 -1.68 -45.79 -7.34
C SER A 18 -1.31 -47.27 -7.11
N GLY A 19 -0.14 -47.50 -6.49
CA GLY A 19 0.22 -48.75 -5.83
C GLY A 19 1.54 -48.66 -5.07
N VAL A 20 1.49 -48.98 -3.77
CA VAL A 20 2.56 -48.98 -2.76
C VAL A 20 3.47 -50.21 -2.90
N SER A 21 4.79 -50.08 -2.71
CA SER A 21 5.59 -51.04 -1.92
C SER A 21 7.05 -50.61 -1.69
N SER A 22 7.40 -50.55 -0.41
CA SER A 22 8.61 -51.07 0.24
C SER A 22 9.98 -51.02 -0.47
N GLY A 23 10.98 -50.47 0.23
CA GLY A 23 12.39 -50.65 -0.12
C GLY A 23 13.33 -49.93 0.84
N THR A 24 13.66 -50.59 1.94
CA THR A 24 14.79 -50.30 2.83
C THR A 24 16.11 -50.10 2.07
N ASN A 25 16.94 -49.12 2.44
CA ASN A 25 18.31 -49.41 2.85
C ASN A 25 19.02 -48.26 3.55
N SER A 26 19.61 -48.66 4.68
CA SER A 26 20.61 -48.02 5.52
C SER A 26 21.98 -47.88 4.87
N GLY A 27 22.78 -46.93 5.37
CA GLY A 27 24.24 -46.86 5.23
C GLY A 27 24.74 -45.44 5.54
N ILE A 28 25.00 -45.08 6.80
CA ILE A 28 26.29 -45.20 7.49
C ILE A 28 27.47 -44.75 6.61
N SER A 29 28.02 -43.56 6.91
CA SER A 29 29.48 -43.46 7.12
C SER A 29 29.81 -42.38 8.15
N SER A 30 30.65 -42.84 9.08
CA SER A 30 31.26 -42.20 10.22
C SER A 30 32.48 -41.35 9.81
N ARG A 31 32.63 -40.15 10.39
CA ARG A 31 33.70 -39.72 11.32
C ARG A 31 35.15 -39.50 10.79
N ILE A 32 35.62 -38.29 11.12
CA ILE A 32 36.93 -37.92 11.75
C ILE A 32 38.17 -37.65 10.87
N ASN A 33 38.63 -36.39 10.91
CA ASN A 33 39.96 -35.90 11.35
C ASN A 33 39.99 -34.36 11.12
N SER A 34 39.90 -33.45 12.11
CA SER A 34 40.83 -33.05 13.20
C SER A 34 42.08 -32.26 12.78
N GLY A 35 42.32 -31.11 13.42
CA GLY A 35 43.59 -30.35 13.43
C GLY A 35 43.41 -28.83 13.30
N ILE A 36 42.99 -28.11 14.35
CA ILE A 36 43.82 -27.41 15.37
C ILE A 36 44.59 -26.19 14.83
N SER A 37 44.22 -25.00 15.29
CA SER A 37 45.15 -23.99 15.84
C SER A 37 44.36 -22.94 16.62
N SER A 38 44.65 -22.84 17.91
CA SER A 38 44.18 -21.83 18.86
C SER A 38 45.38 -21.28 19.62
N VAL A 39 45.48 -19.96 19.79
CA VAL A 39 46.33 -19.28 20.80
C VAL A 39 45.56 -17.99 21.15
N VAL A 40 44.79 -17.88 22.24
CA VAL A 40 45.08 -17.72 23.69
C VAL A 40 45.77 -16.40 24.07
N SER A 41 45.00 -15.49 24.71
CA SER A 41 45.26 -14.81 26.00
C SER A 41 44.10 -13.80 26.26
N SER A 42 43.15 -13.95 27.20
CA SER A 42 43.21 -13.84 28.70
C SER A 42 43.61 -12.41 29.14
N ARG A 43 42.98 -11.65 30.05
CA ARG A 43 42.00 -11.87 31.15
C ARG A 43 41.49 -10.51 31.72
N ILE A 44 40.26 -10.50 32.25
CA ILE A 44 39.71 -9.79 33.45
C ILE A 44 39.55 -8.25 33.44
N SER A 45 38.28 -7.78 33.48
CA SER A 45 37.81 -6.90 34.57
C SER A 45 36.30 -7.01 34.81
N SER A 46 35.99 -7.06 36.10
CA SER A 46 34.73 -7.04 36.86
C SER A 46 33.49 -6.35 36.27
N GLY A 47 32.39 -7.11 36.22
CA GLY A 47 31.14 -6.84 36.95
C GLY A 47 30.46 -5.47 36.84
N ILE A 48 29.60 -5.32 35.83
CA ILE A 48 28.32 -4.59 35.94
C ILE A 48 27.26 -5.43 35.21
N SER A 49 26.29 -5.95 35.94
CA SER A 49 25.12 -6.64 35.38
C SER A 49 24.18 -5.62 34.74
N SER A 50 24.31 -5.36 33.44
CA SER A 50 23.22 -4.83 32.64
C SER A 50 22.46 -6.02 32.04
N GLY A 51 21.26 -6.27 32.55
CA GLY A 51 20.35 -7.24 31.99
C GLY A 51 20.05 -6.88 30.54
N LYS A 52 20.67 -7.58 29.59
CA LYS A 52 20.21 -7.58 28.20
C LYS A 52 18.81 -8.18 28.20
N GLY A 53 17.80 -7.34 28.04
CA GLY A 53 16.46 -7.77 27.68
C GLY A 53 16.59 -8.62 26.42
N SER A 54 16.20 -9.89 26.52
CA SER A 54 16.07 -10.79 25.38
C SER A 54 14.94 -10.27 24.49
N GLY A 55 15.27 -9.39 23.55
CA GLY A 55 14.35 -8.95 22.51
C GLY A 55 13.91 -10.17 21.71
N PHE A 56 12.60 -10.44 21.71
CA PHE A 56 11.93 -11.37 20.82
C PHE A 56 12.10 -10.89 19.36
N ASN A 57 13.27 -11.12 18.76
CA ASN A 57 13.63 -10.59 17.43
C ASN A 57 13.81 -11.69 16.38
N SER A 58 13.16 -12.85 16.55
CA SER A 58 13.04 -13.88 15.51
C SER A 58 11.61 -13.92 14.96
N ALA A 59 11.47 -13.98 13.63
CA ALA A 59 10.18 -14.12 12.93
C ALA A 59 9.32 -15.31 13.44
N ASP A 60 9.95 -16.34 14.03
CA ASP A 60 9.31 -17.51 14.63
C ASP A 60 8.54 -17.24 15.94
N GLN A 61 8.61 -16.01 16.48
CA GLN A 61 7.94 -15.64 17.72
C GLN A 61 6.91 -14.52 17.61
N ASN A 62 6.64 -13.98 16.42
CA ASN A 62 5.58 -12.97 16.26
C ASN A 62 4.19 -13.64 16.24
N PRO A 63 3.33 -13.45 17.26
CA PRO A 63 2.03 -14.11 17.32
C PRO A 63 1.04 -13.58 16.26
N PHE A 64 1.31 -12.46 15.61
CA PHE A 64 0.42 -11.86 14.60
C PHE A 64 0.77 -12.29 13.17
N SER A 65 1.56 -13.37 13.03
CA SER A 65 2.11 -13.82 11.77
C SER A 65 1.08 -14.34 10.75
N ASN A 66 -0.18 -14.57 11.14
CA ASN A 66 -1.25 -14.95 10.20
C ASN A 66 -2.27 -13.83 9.95
N LEU A 67 -2.07 -12.63 10.53
CA LEU A 67 -2.86 -11.46 10.19
C LEU A 67 -2.40 -10.85 8.86
N ARG A 68 -3.32 -10.18 8.16
CA ARG A 68 -3.06 -9.51 6.88
C ARG A 68 -3.65 -8.11 6.89
N PHE A 69 -2.90 -7.18 6.31
CA PHE A 69 -3.41 -5.87 5.93
C PHE A 69 -4.12 -6.00 4.58
N ARG A 70 -5.15 -5.18 4.36
CA ARG A 70 -5.73 -4.99 3.02
C ARG A 70 -5.36 -3.62 2.49
N PHE A 71 -5.00 -3.55 1.21
CA PHE A 71 -4.75 -2.29 0.51
C PHE A 71 -6.07 -1.66 0.10
N LEU A 72 -6.22 -0.34 0.26
CA LEU A 72 -7.46 0.36 -0.10
C LEU A 72 -7.33 1.24 -1.35
N GLY A 73 -6.14 1.76 -1.66
CA GLY A 73 -5.97 2.88 -2.59
C GLY A 73 -5.56 4.17 -1.89
N PRO A 74 -5.68 5.35 -2.53
CA PRO A 74 -6.09 5.55 -3.93
C PRO A 74 -4.97 5.20 -4.93
N ASP A 75 -5.13 5.63 -6.18
CA ASP A 75 -4.09 5.56 -7.21
C ASP A 75 -2.85 6.38 -6.81
N GLY A 76 -1.68 5.90 -7.21
CA GLY A 76 -0.41 6.53 -6.90
C GLY A 76 0.04 7.56 -7.90
N ASN A 77 1.04 8.33 -7.49
CA ASN A 77 1.47 9.54 -8.18
C ASN A 77 2.97 9.57 -8.48
N ARG A 78 3.92 9.21 -7.60
CA ARG A 78 5.33 9.58 -7.85
C ARG A 78 6.29 8.43 -8.20
N ALA A 79 6.85 8.46 -9.42
CA ALA A 79 7.99 7.61 -9.79
C ALA A 79 9.23 8.40 -10.21
N CYS A 80 10.39 7.85 -9.91
CA CYS A 80 11.67 8.54 -10.00
C CYS A 80 12.66 7.86 -10.94
N ALA A 81 12.41 6.61 -11.31
CA ALA A 81 13.29 5.81 -12.16
C ALA A 81 12.50 4.90 -13.11
N VAL A 82 12.99 4.74 -14.33
CA VAL A 82 12.44 3.82 -15.35
C VAL A 82 13.59 3.16 -16.11
N VAL A 83 13.43 1.88 -16.44
CA VAL A 83 14.38 1.14 -17.30
C VAL A 83 13.67 -0.02 -18.01
N GLY A 84 14.02 -0.26 -19.28
CA GLY A 84 13.48 -1.35 -20.08
C GLY A 84 14.55 -2.36 -20.48
N GLU A 85 14.14 -3.59 -20.77
CA GLU A 85 15.04 -4.56 -21.39
C GLU A 85 15.36 -4.12 -22.83
N PRO A 86 16.64 -3.91 -23.20
CA PRO A 86 17.04 -3.41 -24.51
C PRO A 86 16.49 -4.22 -25.70
N GLY A 87 15.66 -3.58 -26.52
CA GLY A 87 15.03 -4.17 -27.71
C GLY A 87 13.86 -5.11 -27.42
N ASN A 88 13.49 -5.33 -26.16
CA ASN A 88 12.34 -6.15 -25.79
C ASN A 88 11.20 -5.27 -25.23
N PRO A 89 10.20 -4.91 -26.06
CA PRO A 89 9.13 -3.99 -25.67
C PRO A 89 8.24 -4.53 -24.54
N ASN A 90 8.28 -5.83 -24.27
CA ASN A 90 7.42 -6.45 -23.26
C ASN A 90 7.90 -6.22 -21.83
N VAL A 91 9.19 -5.98 -21.61
CA VAL A 91 9.79 -5.96 -20.27
C VAL A 91 10.27 -4.56 -19.91
N SER A 92 9.68 -4.00 -18.85
CA SER A 92 10.03 -2.70 -18.27
C SER A 92 9.89 -2.73 -16.75
N TYR A 93 10.61 -1.82 -16.08
CA TYR A 93 10.60 -1.61 -14.64
C TYR A 93 10.39 -0.15 -14.31
N VAL A 94 9.65 0.10 -13.23
CA VAL A 94 9.39 1.42 -12.65
C VAL A 94 9.85 1.40 -11.21
N GLY A 95 10.63 2.40 -10.81
CA GLY A 95 11.03 2.66 -9.44
C GLY A 95 10.27 3.85 -8.89
N ALA A 96 9.44 3.60 -7.89
CA ALA A 96 8.68 4.64 -7.19
C ALA A 96 9.55 5.38 -6.17
N ALA A 97 9.24 6.66 -5.90
CA ALA A 97 9.99 7.48 -4.95
C ALA A 97 10.10 6.83 -3.56
N SER A 98 9.01 6.20 -3.11
CA SER A 98 8.85 5.52 -1.81
C SER A 98 7.99 4.25 -1.87
N GLY A 99 7.71 3.75 -3.08
CA GLY A 99 6.75 2.66 -3.33
C GLY A 99 7.34 1.35 -3.87
N GLY A 100 8.66 1.22 -3.95
CA GLY A 100 9.35 0.03 -4.43
C GLY A 100 9.43 -0.05 -5.95
N ILE A 101 9.65 -1.26 -6.47
CA ILE A 101 9.83 -1.53 -7.91
C ILE A 101 8.67 -2.35 -8.44
N PHE A 102 8.13 -1.94 -9.58
CA PHE A 102 7.13 -2.67 -10.33
C PHE A 102 7.70 -3.14 -11.67
N LYS A 103 7.31 -4.34 -12.10
CA LYS A 103 7.74 -4.94 -13.36
C LYS A 103 6.54 -5.29 -14.23
N THR A 104 6.66 -5.05 -15.53
CA THR A 104 5.78 -5.61 -16.55
C THR A 104 6.54 -6.64 -17.41
N SER A 105 5.81 -7.61 -17.95
CA SER A 105 6.30 -8.58 -18.93
C SER A 105 5.39 -8.69 -20.16
N ASN A 106 4.49 -7.73 -20.35
CA ASN A 106 3.49 -7.68 -21.42
C ASN A 106 3.24 -6.24 -21.89
N ALA A 107 4.33 -5.46 -22.02
CA ALA A 107 4.32 -4.11 -22.58
C ALA A 107 3.40 -3.13 -21.83
N GLY A 108 3.34 -3.24 -20.49
CA GLY A 108 2.61 -2.33 -19.63
C GLY A 108 1.12 -2.63 -19.46
N VAL A 109 0.63 -3.76 -20.00
CA VAL A 109 -0.77 -4.22 -19.78
C VAL A 109 -1.01 -4.59 -18.32
N SER A 110 -0.03 -5.22 -17.66
CA SER A 110 -0.08 -5.45 -16.22
C SER A 110 1.29 -5.29 -15.55
N TRP A 111 1.26 -4.97 -14.25
CA TRP A 111 2.42 -4.68 -13.42
C TRP A 111 2.37 -5.47 -12.12
N GLN A 112 3.53 -5.94 -11.66
CA GLN A 112 3.67 -6.69 -10.41
C GLN A 112 4.74 -6.04 -9.52
N PRO A 113 4.50 -5.89 -8.21
CA PRO A 113 5.55 -5.47 -7.29
C PRO A 113 6.62 -6.56 -7.21
N VAL A 114 7.88 -6.15 -7.29
CA VAL A 114 9.04 -7.07 -7.26
C VAL A 114 10.05 -6.72 -6.17
N PHE A 115 9.71 -5.79 -5.27
CA PHE A 115 10.62 -5.27 -4.24
C PHE A 115 10.02 -5.22 -2.82
N ASP A 116 8.76 -5.64 -2.66
CA ASP A 116 8.02 -5.50 -1.39
C ASP A 116 8.60 -6.36 -0.23
N ASP A 117 9.41 -7.38 -0.53
CA ASP A 117 10.06 -8.22 0.49
C ASP A 117 11.34 -7.62 1.08
N MET A 118 11.85 -6.52 0.50
CA MET A 118 13.08 -5.86 0.96
C MET A 118 12.85 -5.02 2.24
N ASP A 119 13.88 -4.33 2.70
CA ASP A 119 13.85 -3.50 3.93
C ASP A 119 13.66 -2.01 3.65
N ASN A 120 13.49 -1.63 2.38
CA ASN A 120 13.34 -0.26 1.94
C ASN A 120 12.52 -0.23 0.63
N SER A 121 11.78 0.84 0.38
CA SER A 121 10.98 1.03 -0.84
C SER A 121 11.30 2.32 -1.60
N ALA A 122 12.32 3.08 -1.17
CA ALA A 122 12.70 4.32 -1.82
C ALA A 122 13.63 4.04 -2.99
N ILE A 123 13.20 4.29 -4.23
CA ILE A 123 14.00 3.98 -5.42
C ILE A 123 14.49 5.27 -6.08
N GLY A 124 15.81 5.49 -6.04
CA GLY A 124 16.46 6.63 -6.67
C GLY A 124 16.96 6.34 -8.09
N ALA A 125 17.33 5.09 -8.37
CA ALA A 125 17.89 4.70 -9.66
C ALA A 125 17.63 3.23 -10.00
N LEU A 126 17.46 2.92 -11.29
CA LEU A 126 17.38 1.56 -11.84
C LEU A 126 18.31 1.40 -13.02
N ALA A 127 18.91 0.21 -13.17
CA ALA A 127 19.71 -0.15 -14.32
C ALA A 127 19.57 -1.63 -14.68
N ILE A 128 19.66 -1.96 -15.97
CA ILE A 128 19.68 -3.32 -16.50
C ILE A 128 21.00 -3.53 -17.24
N SER A 129 21.61 -4.69 -17.07
CA SER A 129 22.81 -5.05 -17.83
C SER A 129 22.44 -5.39 -19.28
N GLU A 130 22.99 -4.68 -20.26
CA GLU A 130 22.74 -4.98 -21.69
C GLU A 130 23.26 -6.36 -22.09
N SER A 131 24.42 -6.76 -21.57
CA SER A 131 25.05 -8.06 -21.80
C SER A 131 24.37 -9.22 -21.06
N ASN A 132 23.53 -8.95 -20.06
CA ASN A 132 22.79 -9.95 -19.30
C ASN A 132 21.51 -9.35 -18.69
N PRO A 133 20.40 -9.25 -19.44
CA PRO A 133 19.21 -8.52 -18.98
C PRO A 133 18.48 -9.09 -17.77
N LYS A 134 18.85 -10.29 -17.31
CA LYS A 134 18.36 -10.83 -16.02
C LYS A 134 19.00 -10.14 -14.82
N GLN A 135 20.15 -9.48 -15.02
CA GLN A 135 20.82 -8.70 -14.00
C GLN A 135 20.22 -7.29 -13.96
N VAL A 136 19.57 -6.97 -12.83
CA VAL A 136 18.93 -5.68 -12.57
C VAL A 136 19.51 -5.10 -11.29
N TRP A 137 19.82 -3.81 -11.31
CA TRP A 137 20.35 -3.06 -10.18
C TRP A 137 19.39 -1.97 -9.76
N ALA A 138 19.27 -1.76 -8.45
CA ALA A 138 18.45 -0.71 -7.87
C ALA A 138 19.24 0.07 -6.83
N GLY A 139 19.39 1.37 -7.06
CA GLY A 139 19.88 2.32 -6.07
C GLY A 139 18.73 2.87 -5.24
N THR A 140 18.85 2.83 -3.92
CA THR A 140 17.79 3.32 -3.02
C THR A 140 17.98 4.76 -2.58
N GLY A 141 16.89 5.39 -2.13
CA GLY A 141 16.82 6.76 -1.62
C GLY A 141 16.49 7.80 -2.69
N GLU A 142 15.53 8.68 -2.41
CA GLU A 142 15.08 9.71 -3.35
C GLU A 142 16.09 10.85 -3.50
N THR A 143 16.31 11.31 -4.75
CA THR A 143 17.32 12.35 -5.07
C THR A 143 16.73 13.68 -5.58
N TYR A 144 15.41 13.78 -5.61
CA TYR A 144 14.66 14.95 -6.06
C TYR A 144 14.23 15.77 -4.85
N ILE A 145 15.18 16.56 -4.32
CA ILE A 145 15.07 17.12 -2.98
C ILE A 145 14.41 18.50 -2.93
N ILE A 146 13.15 18.56 -2.50
CA ILE A 146 12.35 19.82 -2.39
C ILE A 146 11.57 20.03 -1.10
N ARG A 147 11.49 19.02 -0.23
CA ARG A 147 10.75 19.12 1.04
C ARG A 147 11.31 18.25 2.17
N PRO A 148 10.89 18.43 3.42
CA PRO A 148 11.27 17.57 4.53
C PRO A 148 10.68 16.14 4.46
N ALA A 149 9.90 15.79 3.43
CA ALA A 149 9.28 14.47 3.23
C ALA A 149 9.99 13.67 2.12
N HIS A 150 11.24 13.25 2.36
CA HIS A 150 11.97 12.35 1.46
C HIS A 150 12.33 11.05 2.16
N PRO A 151 11.93 9.90 1.61
CA PRO A 151 12.30 8.60 2.15
C PRO A 151 13.81 8.38 1.98
N ASN A 152 14.46 7.85 3.01
CA ASN A 152 15.87 7.51 2.94
C ASN A 152 16.07 6.15 2.27
N GLY A 153 17.24 5.94 1.68
CA GLY A 153 17.70 4.65 1.16
C GLY A 153 18.66 3.94 2.10
N ASN A 154 18.97 2.70 1.76
CA ASN A 154 19.90 1.82 2.47
C ASN A 154 20.89 1.12 1.52
N GLY A 155 21.27 1.80 0.44
CA GLY A 155 22.33 1.38 -0.48
C GLY A 155 21.82 0.76 -1.77
N ILE A 156 22.57 -0.19 -2.32
CA ILE A 156 22.32 -0.75 -3.66
C ILE A 156 21.89 -2.21 -3.60
N TYR A 157 20.92 -2.58 -4.43
CA TYR A 157 20.41 -3.95 -4.56
C TYR A 157 20.70 -4.52 -5.94
N LYS A 158 20.89 -5.83 -6.00
CA LYS A 158 21.08 -6.60 -7.21
C LYS A 158 20.10 -7.76 -7.27
N SER A 159 19.49 -7.93 -8.44
CA SER A 159 18.78 -9.13 -8.85
C SER A 159 19.58 -9.81 -9.96
N THR A 160 19.61 -11.14 -9.98
CA THR A 160 20.17 -11.95 -11.09
C THR A 160 19.12 -12.78 -11.83
N ASP A 161 17.85 -12.62 -11.49
CA ASP A 161 16.73 -13.42 -12.00
C ASP A 161 15.55 -12.54 -12.49
N ALA A 162 15.89 -11.34 -13.00
CA ALA A 162 14.96 -10.36 -13.53
C ALA A 162 13.91 -9.87 -12.51
N GLY A 163 14.35 -9.63 -11.27
CA GLY A 163 13.60 -9.00 -10.19
C GLY A 163 12.86 -9.98 -9.28
N LYS A 164 13.01 -11.30 -9.44
CA LYS A 164 12.30 -12.25 -8.58
C LYS A 164 12.92 -12.30 -7.18
N THR A 165 14.23 -12.17 -7.08
CA THR A 165 14.95 -12.07 -5.81
C THR A 165 15.97 -10.94 -5.86
N TRP A 166 16.19 -10.31 -4.70
CA TRP A 166 17.11 -9.18 -4.56
C TRP A 166 18.06 -9.39 -3.39
N LYS A 167 19.28 -8.89 -3.54
CA LYS A 167 20.30 -8.88 -2.50
C LYS A 167 20.84 -7.46 -2.33
N ASN A 168 20.90 -6.98 -1.09
CA ASN A 168 21.62 -5.73 -0.77
C ASN A 168 23.13 -5.98 -0.92
N MET A 169 23.78 -5.14 -1.73
CA MET A 169 25.19 -5.24 -2.11
C MET A 169 26.06 -4.16 -1.44
N GLY A 170 25.58 -3.51 -0.38
CA GLY A 170 26.34 -2.52 0.38
C GLY A 170 26.00 -1.06 0.05
N LEU A 171 26.94 -0.16 0.32
CA LEU A 171 26.78 1.30 0.21
C LEU A 171 25.66 1.88 1.09
N LYS A 172 25.36 1.25 2.23
CA LYS A 172 24.24 1.65 3.10
C LYS A 172 24.32 3.11 3.53
N ASN A 173 25.51 3.58 3.89
CA ASN A 173 25.70 4.94 4.39
C ASN A 173 25.51 6.02 3.32
N THR A 174 25.43 5.71 2.03
CA THR A 174 25.24 6.74 1.00
C THR A 174 23.87 7.40 1.08
N VAL A 175 22.87 6.73 1.67
CA VAL A 175 21.46 7.15 1.83
C VAL A 175 20.71 7.40 0.53
N ARG A 176 21.32 8.03 -0.48
CA ARG A 176 20.71 8.43 -1.76
C ARG A 176 21.62 8.08 -2.93
N ILE A 177 21.09 7.28 -3.84
CA ILE A 177 21.77 6.90 -5.09
C ILE A 177 21.02 7.57 -6.26
N SER A 178 21.72 8.45 -6.99
CA SER A 178 21.14 9.27 -8.05
C SER A 178 21.18 8.58 -9.43
N LYS A 179 22.13 7.66 -9.64
CA LYS A 179 22.28 6.92 -10.90
C LYS A 179 23.07 5.63 -10.68
N VAL A 180 22.72 4.59 -11.43
CA VAL A 180 23.49 3.34 -11.54
C VAL A 180 23.79 3.10 -13.02
N LEU A 181 25.04 2.78 -13.35
CA LEU A 181 25.46 2.41 -14.70
C LEU A 181 26.07 1.02 -14.67
N VAL A 182 25.62 0.15 -15.56
CA VAL A 182 26.27 -1.15 -15.81
C VAL A 182 27.08 -1.03 -17.10
N SER A 183 28.32 -1.51 -17.11
CA SER A 183 29.12 -1.50 -18.33
C SER A 183 28.42 -2.29 -19.45
N PRO A 184 28.34 -1.75 -20.67
CA PRO A 184 27.68 -2.44 -21.79
C PRO A 184 28.41 -3.73 -22.20
N THR A 185 29.72 -3.83 -21.91
CA THR A 185 30.55 -4.98 -22.27
C THR A 185 30.81 -5.95 -21.11
N ASP A 186 30.56 -5.55 -19.86
CA ASP A 186 30.82 -6.39 -18.67
C ASP A 186 29.80 -6.14 -17.55
N SER A 187 28.93 -7.13 -17.31
CA SER A 187 27.90 -7.08 -16.26
C SER A 187 28.45 -7.09 -14.81
N ASN A 188 29.75 -7.28 -14.59
CA ASN A 188 30.38 -7.17 -13.27
C ASN A 188 30.94 -5.79 -12.97
N THR A 189 31.15 -4.98 -14.00
CA THR A 189 31.61 -3.60 -13.87
C THR A 189 30.42 -2.65 -13.76
N VAL A 190 30.23 -2.07 -12.58
CA VAL A 190 29.09 -1.18 -12.26
C VAL A 190 29.60 0.08 -11.58
N TYR A 191 29.03 1.23 -11.96
CA TYR A 191 29.29 2.52 -11.35
C TYR A 191 28.03 3.04 -10.64
N VAL A 192 28.22 3.69 -9.51
CA VAL A 192 27.14 4.23 -8.66
C VAL A 192 27.43 5.68 -8.34
N ALA A 193 26.52 6.57 -8.73
CA ALA A 193 26.52 7.97 -8.32
C ALA A 193 25.82 8.11 -6.97
N ALA A 194 26.59 8.46 -5.93
CA ALA A 194 26.12 8.66 -4.57
C ALA A 194 26.00 10.16 -4.29
N LEU A 195 24.76 10.61 -4.05
CA LEU A 195 24.48 12.00 -3.69
C LEU A 195 24.80 12.27 -2.21
N GLY A 196 24.57 11.28 -1.34
CA GLY A 196 24.72 11.40 0.11
C GLY A 196 23.42 11.75 0.82
N HIS A 197 23.49 11.88 2.14
CA HIS A 197 22.35 12.24 2.97
C HIS A 197 21.91 13.71 2.85
N THR A 198 22.66 14.55 2.16
CA THR A 198 22.35 15.98 1.87
C THR A 198 22.16 16.90 3.08
N ASN A 199 22.15 16.39 4.30
CA ASN A 199 21.89 17.17 5.52
C ASN A 199 23.15 17.76 6.19
N GLY A 200 24.29 17.71 5.51
CA GLY A 200 25.58 18.20 5.99
C GLY A 200 26.78 17.48 5.36
N PRO A 201 27.99 17.75 5.89
CA PRO A 201 29.22 17.04 5.54
C PRO A 201 29.12 15.52 5.67
N GLN A 202 29.56 14.81 4.64
CA GLN A 202 29.54 13.35 4.57
C GLN A 202 30.65 12.78 3.69
N GLN A 203 31.34 11.74 4.17
CA GLN A 203 32.37 11.04 3.40
C GLN A 203 31.81 10.06 2.37
N GLU A 204 30.61 9.51 2.51
CA GLU A 204 30.09 8.51 1.55
C GLU A 204 29.50 9.09 0.25
N ARG A 205 29.80 10.34 -0.06
CA ARG A 205 29.45 10.99 -1.33
C ARG A 205 30.45 10.63 -2.44
N GLY A 206 30.03 10.74 -3.71
CA GLY A 206 30.91 10.62 -4.86
C GLY A 206 30.49 9.54 -5.86
N VAL A 207 31.46 8.98 -6.59
CA VAL A 207 31.24 7.86 -7.52
C VAL A 207 31.92 6.61 -6.98
N TYR A 208 31.18 5.51 -6.94
CA TYR A 208 31.69 4.19 -6.57
C TYR A 208 31.74 3.27 -7.78
N LYS A 209 32.73 2.37 -7.81
CA LYS A 209 32.91 1.35 -8.84
C LYS A 209 33.08 -0.03 -8.21
N THR A 210 32.44 -1.02 -8.80
CA THR A 210 32.75 -2.45 -8.62
C THR A 210 33.22 -3.03 -9.94
N THR A 211 34.06 -4.08 -9.88
CA THR A 211 34.41 -4.95 -11.02
C THR A 211 34.16 -6.44 -10.73
N ASP A 212 33.61 -6.77 -9.56
CA ASP A 212 33.30 -8.13 -9.12
C ASP A 212 31.79 -8.37 -8.95
N GLY A 213 30.98 -7.54 -9.60
CA GLY A 213 29.52 -7.65 -9.55
C GLY A 213 28.91 -7.23 -8.20
N GLY A 214 29.58 -6.33 -7.47
CA GLY A 214 29.10 -5.64 -6.26
C GLY A 214 29.52 -6.26 -4.94
N LEU A 215 30.47 -7.20 -4.96
CA LEU A 215 31.01 -7.79 -3.74
C LEU A 215 31.94 -6.80 -3.03
N THR A 216 32.66 -5.98 -3.79
CA THR A 216 33.48 -4.88 -3.27
C THR A 216 33.24 -3.57 -4.02
N TRP A 217 33.40 -2.44 -3.33
CA TRP A 217 33.17 -1.10 -3.88
C TRP A 217 34.37 -0.20 -3.61
N ASN A 218 34.85 0.46 -4.66
CA ASN A 218 35.91 1.47 -4.59
C ASN A 218 35.33 2.85 -4.88
N ARG A 219 35.57 3.83 -4.01
CA ARG A 219 35.23 5.24 -4.29
C ARG A 219 36.26 5.80 -5.28
N VAL A 220 35.82 6.04 -6.51
CA VAL A 220 36.67 6.42 -7.64
C VAL A 220 36.66 7.92 -7.93
N LEU A 221 35.64 8.65 -7.48
CA LEU A 221 35.58 10.11 -7.52
C LEU A 221 35.03 10.64 -6.20
N PHE A 222 35.72 11.62 -5.62
CA PHE A 222 35.31 12.35 -4.43
C PHE A 222 35.81 13.79 -4.58
N VAL A 223 34.92 14.77 -4.40
CA VAL A 223 35.28 16.20 -4.48
C VAL A 223 35.55 16.73 -3.08
N ASP A 224 34.53 16.68 -2.22
CA ASP A 224 34.58 17.02 -0.81
C ASP A 224 33.37 16.42 -0.08
N GLU A 225 33.26 16.68 1.22
CA GLU A 225 32.19 16.15 2.07
C GLU A 225 30.80 16.77 1.85
N ASN A 226 30.71 17.90 1.14
CA ASN A 226 29.44 18.59 0.85
C ASN A 226 28.92 18.28 -0.56
N THR A 227 29.73 17.63 -1.39
CA THR A 227 29.50 17.46 -2.82
C THR A 227 29.27 16.00 -3.20
N GLY A 228 28.06 15.69 -3.68
CA GLY A 228 27.68 14.37 -4.18
C GLY A 228 27.63 14.31 -5.70
N CYS A 229 27.53 13.10 -6.25
CA CYS A 229 27.34 12.92 -7.70
C CYS A 229 25.84 12.96 -8.02
N SER A 230 25.40 13.94 -8.81
CA SER A 230 24.01 14.08 -9.25
C SER A 230 23.71 13.27 -10.51
N ASP A 231 24.68 13.13 -11.42
CA ASP A 231 24.54 12.40 -12.68
C ASP A 231 25.86 11.82 -13.17
N ILE A 232 25.81 10.74 -13.94
CA ILE A 232 26.97 10.11 -14.57
C ILE A 232 26.53 9.44 -15.87
N SER A 233 27.38 9.51 -16.90
CA SER A 233 27.15 8.87 -18.20
C SER A 233 28.41 8.16 -18.69
N ILE A 234 28.23 7.03 -19.37
CA ILE A 234 29.29 6.16 -19.87
C ILE A 234 29.25 6.13 -21.39
N ASN A 235 30.41 6.20 -22.04
CA ASN A 235 30.48 6.00 -23.48
C ASN A 235 30.17 4.52 -23.80
N PRO A 236 29.08 4.22 -24.55
CA PRO A 236 28.69 2.85 -24.81
C PRO A 236 29.67 2.10 -25.73
N LYS A 237 30.50 2.83 -26.49
CA LYS A 237 31.50 2.28 -27.42
C LYS A 237 32.88 2.12 -26.78
N ASP A 238 33.17 2.85 -25.71
CA ASP A 238 34.40 2.72 -24.91
C ASP A 238 34.12 2.97 -23.41
N PRO A 239 33.82 1.90 -22.64
CA PRO A 239 33.45 1.99 -21.23
C PRO A 239 34.54 2.53 -20.28
N ASN A 240 35.74 2.84 -20.76
CA ASN A 240 36.75 3.55 -19.96
C ASN A 240 36.52 5.07 -19.94
N ASN A 241 35.75 5.60 -20.89
CA ASN A 241 35.39 7.00 -20.97
C ASN A 241 34.06 7.24 -20.25
N LEU A 242 34.10 7.99 -19.16
CA LEU A 242 32.91 8.40 -18.41
C LEU A 242 32.98 9.89 -18.09
N VAL A 243 31.81 10.48 -17.91
CA VAL A 243 31.66 11.85 -17.41
C VAL A 243 30.70 11.87 -16.23
N ALA A 244 31.02 12.66 -15.21
CA ALA A 244 30.26 12.80 -13.99
C ALA A 244 29.91 14.27 -13.73
N ALA A 245 28.69 14.50 -13.27
CA ALA A 245 28.18 15.77 -12.79
C ALA A 245 28.12 15.74 -11.26
N MET A 246 28.74 16.73 -10.62
CA MET A 246 28.87 16.85 -9.19
C MET A 246 28.05 18.05 -8.69
N TRP A 247 27.39 17.87 -7.55
CA TRP A 247 26.46 18.83 -6.97
C TRP A 247 26.73 18.99 -5.47
N GLN A 248 27.08 20.21 -5.07
CA GLN A 248 27.12 20.59 -3.67
C GLN A 248 25.72 20.98 -3.20
N VAL A 249 25.23 20.32 -2.15
CA VAL A 249 23.89 20.59 -1.60
C VAL A 249 23.80 20.32 -0.11
N GLN A 250 23.08 21.20 0.57
CA GLN A 250 22.76 21.08 1.98
C GLN A 250 21.27 21.33 2.24
N MET A 251 20.65 20.50 3.08
CA MET A 251 19.28 20.64 3.56
C MET A 251 19.23 20.65 5.09
N ASN A 252 18.49 21.59 5.65
CA ASN A 252 18.16 21.67 7.06
C ASN A 252 16.65 21.95 7.20
N THR A 253 16.10 21.96 8.42
CA THR A 253 14.64 22.21 8.64
C THR A 253 14.17 23.60 8.21
N TRP A 254 15.08 24.56 8.05
CA TRP A 254 14.77 25.95 7.68
C TRP A 254 15.38 26.39 6.34
N ASN A 255 16.08 25.51 5.62
CA ASN A 255 16.73 25.89 4.37
C ASN A 255 17.06 24.69 3.46
N LEU A 256 16.95 24.91 2.15
CA LEU A 256 17.60 24.13 1.11
C LEU A 256 18.63 25.03 0.43
N ASN A 257 19.90 24.64 0.43
CA ASN A 257 20.96 25.37 -0.26
C ASN A 257 21.52 24.52 -1.40
N SER A 258 21.06 24.79 -2.62
CA SER A 258 21.61 24.19 -3.84
C SER A 258 22.74 25.04 -4.39
N GLY A 259 23.93 24.43 -4.48
CA GLY A 259 25.09 25.02 -5.13
C GLY A 259 26.23 25.36 -4.18
N GLY A 260 27.44 25.34 -4.73
CA GLY A 260 28.66 25.64 -3.99
C GLY A 260 29.91 25.40 -4.85
N PRO A 261 31.11 25.74 -4.32
CA PRO A 261 32.37 25.62 -5.05
C PRO A 261 32.71 24.19 -5.50
N GLY A 262 32.17 23.16 -4.87
CA GLY A 262 32.39 21.76 -5.25
C GLY A 262 31.59 21.31 -6.48
N SER A 263 30.53 22.04 -6.87
CA SER A 263 29.74 21.71 -8.06
C SER A 263 30.55 21.85 -9.36
N GLY A 264 30.40 20.91 -10.28
CA GLY A 264 31.13 20.90 -11.55
C GLY A 264 31.06 19.57 -12.28
N PHE A 265 31.88 19.43 -13.33
CA PHE A 265 31.90 18.26 -14.20
C PHE A 265 33.29 17.65 -14.28
N TYR A 266 33.36 16.32 -14.35
CA TYR A 266 34.60 15.55 -14.36
C TYR A 266 34.57 14.49 -15.44
N LYS A 267 35.72 14.21 -16.05
CA LYS A 267 35.91 13.18 -17.08
C LYS A 267 37.00 12.22 -16.66
N THR A 268 36.80 10.94 -16.96
CA THR A 268 37.82 9.89 -16.92
C THR A 268 37.95 9.29 -18.32
N THR A 269 39.16 8.83 -18.66
CA THR A 269 39.44 8.02 -19.86
C THR A 269 40.08 6.66 -19.53
N ASP A 270 40.22 6.32 -18.24
CA ASP A 270 40.88 5.11 -17.75
C ASP A 270 39.96 4.25 -16.85
N GLY A 271 38.64 4.41 -17.00
CA GLY A 271 37.64 3.68 -16.23
C GLY A 271 37.55 4.12 -14.77
N GLY A 272 37.89 5.37 -14.46
CA GLY A 272 37.75 5.99 -13.15
C GLY A 272 38.97 5.83 -12.24
N LYS A 273 40.14 5.44 -12.77
CA LYS A 273 41.38 5.45 -11.99
C LYS A 273 41.85 6.88 -11.76
N SER A 274 41.61 7.77 -12.71
CA SER A 274 41.85 9.21 -12.59
C SER A 274 40.71 10.02 -13.18
N TRP A 275 40.48 11.22 -12.62
CA TRP A 275 39.44 12.14 -13.07
C TRP A 275 40.01 13.54 -13.29
N LYS A 276 39.68 14.15 -14.42
CA LYS A 276 40.03 15.53 -14.79
C LYS A 276 38.78 16.39 -14.71
N GLN A 277 38.85 17.52 -14.01
CA GLN A 277 37.76 18.50 -14.01
C GLN A 277 37.65 19.19 -15.40
N MET A 278 36.43 19.34 -15.90
CA MET A 278 36.14 20.02 -17.16
C MET A 278 35.74 21.47 -16.90
N THR A 279 36.57 22.43 -17.33
CA THR A 279 36.38 23.87 -17.07
C THR A 279 36.48 24.74 -18.32
N ASN A 280 36.96 24.19 -19.44
CA ASN A 280 37.14 24.93 -20.69
C ASN A 280 35.79 25.20 -21.38
N GLY A 281 35.20 26.37 -21.10
CA GLY A 281 33.89 26.77 -21.63
C GLY A 281 32.69 26.31 -20.79
N LEU A 282 32.92 25.66 -19.63
CA LEU A 282 31.89 25.29 -18.65
C LEU A 282 32.01 26.11 -17.36
N PRO A 283 30.90 26.47 -16.71
CA PRO A 283 30.89 27.03 -15.36
C PRO A 283 31.12 25.94 -14.30
N GLY A 284 31.41 26.35 -13.06
CA GLY A 284 31.71 25.46 -11.93
C GLY A 284 33.00 25.84 -11.22
N GLY A 285 33.18 25.31 -10.01
CA GLY A 285 34.34 25.61 -9.16
C GLY A 285 34.19 26.92 -8.35
N PRO A 286 35.21 27.26 -7.52
CA PRO A 286 35.14 28.37 -6.56
C PRO A 286 34.83 29.75 -7.13
N GLY A 287 35.19 30.01 -8.40
CA GLY A 287 34.96 31.31 -9.05
C GLY A 287 33.64 31.44 -9.81
N LYS A 288 32.90 30.34 -10.00
CA LYS A 288 31.65 30.28 -10.79
C LYS A 288 30.70 29.26 -10.16
N ILE A 289 30.06 29.66 -9.06
CA ILE A 289 29.17 28.78 -8.29
C ILE A 289 27.94 28.42 -9.14
N ILE A 290 27.62 27.12 -9.17
CA ILE A 290 26.47 26.54 -9.86
C ILE A 290 25.74 25.55 -8.94
N GLY A 291 24.46 25.32 -9.21
CA GLY A 291 23.60 24.42 -8.46
C GLY A 291 23.68 22.96 -8.93
N LYS A 292 22.53 22.29 -9.00
CA LYS A 292 22.40 20.93 -9.53
C LYS A 292 22.87 20.88 -10.99
N THR A 293 23.53 19.78 -11.34
CA THR A 293 24.13 19.56 -12.65
C THR A 293 23.71 18.21 -13.22
N SER A 294 23.57 18.13 -14.54
CA SER A 294 23.31 16.89 -15.27
C SER A 294 24.16 16.84 -16.54
N ILE A 295 24.54 15.62 -16.95
CA ILE A 295 25.42 15.39 -18.09
C ILE A 295 25.04 14.11 -18.82
N ASP A 296 25.13 14.10 -20.14
CA ASP A 296 24.89 12.90 -20.93
C ASP A 296 25.73 12.83 -22.21
N ILE A 297 26.20 11.64 -22.55
CA ILE A 297 27.00 11.34 -23.75
C ILE A 297 26.06 10.83 -24.85
N ALA A 298 26.16 11.37 -26.06
CA ALA A 298 25.39 10.87 -27.20
C ALA A 298 25.85 9.46 -27.62
N GLY A 299 24.98 8.45 -27.51
CA GLY A 299 25.31 7.07 -27.88
C GLY A 299 25.66 6.88 -29.36
N SER A 300 25.00 7.63 -30.25
CA SER A 300 25.26 7.62 -31.70
C SER A 300 26.67 8.15 -32.04
N ASN A 301 27.09 9.22 -31.37
CA ASN A 301 28.39 9.88 -31.55
C ASN A 301 28.99 10.35 -30.21
N PRO A 302 29.81 9.51 -29.54
CA PRO A 302 30.32 9.80 -28.20
C PRO A 302 31.26 11.00 -28.05
N ASN A 303 31.70 11.63 -29.15
CA ASN A 303 32.39 12.92 -29.08
C ASN A 303 31.43 14.06 -28.71
N THR A 304 30.12 13.86 -28.87
CA THR A 304 29.09 14.82 -28.50
C THR A 304 28.61 14.56 -27.07
N ILE A 305 28.75 15.56 -26.21
CA ILE A 305 28.33 15.52 -24.81
C ILE A 305 27.53 16.78 -24.50
N TYR A 306 26.44 16.65 -23.74
CA TYR A 306 25.63 17.78 -23.27
C TYR A 306 25.69 17.88 -21.76
N ALA A 307 25.77 19.11 -21.25
CA ALA A 307 25.73 19.41 -19.83
C ALA A 307 24.67 20.48 -19.55
N LEU A 308 23.82 20.23 -18.56
CA LEU A 308 22.80 21.15 -18.08
C LEU A 308 23.15 21.62 -16.68
N VAL A 309 23.06 22.93 -16.45
CA VAL A 309 23.52 23.59 -15.24
C VAL A 309 22.40 24.43 -14.63
N GLU A 310 22.10 24.21 -13.34
CA GLU A 310 21.37 25.16 -12.52
C GLU A 310 22.23 26.42 -12.30
N ALA A 311 21.74 27.53 -12.81
CA ALA A 311 22.28 28.88 -12.64
C ALA A 311 21.09 29.85 -12.54
N LYS A 312 21.33 31.14 -12.23
CA LYS A 312 20.27 32.17 -12.19
C LYS A 312 19.40 32.15 -13.45
N ALA A 313 20.04 31.93 -14.59
CA ALA A 313 19.40 31.48 -15.81
C ALA A 313 20.04 30.14 -16.20
N PRO A 314 19.30 29.02 -16.23
CA PRO A 314 19.83 27.71 -16.57
C PRO A 314 20.48 27.69 -17.96
N GLY A 315 21.64 27.04 -18.05
CA GLY A 315 22.44 26.98 -19.26
C GLY A 315 22.64 25.55 -19.76
N LEU A 316 22.42 25.33 -21.06
CA LEU A 316 22.75 24.10 -21.75
C LEU A 316 24.03 24.27 -22.55
N TYR A 317 24.98 23.37 -22.32
CA TYR A 317 26.30 23.37 -22.95
C TYR A 317 26.49 22.12 -23.80
N LYS A 318 27.21 22.24 -24.90
CA LYS A 318 27.58 21.14 -25.79
C LYS A 318 29.09 21.09 -26.00
N SER A 319 29.65 19.89 -25.95
CA SER A 319 30.98 19.57 -26.46
C SER A 319 30.85 18.70 -27.71
N THR A 320 31.80 18.84 -28.64
CA THR A 320 31.91 18.01 -29.85
C THR A 320 33.29 17.33 -29.98
N ASP A 321 34.11 17.44 -28.94
CA ASP A 321 35.48 16.90 -28.87
C ASP A 321 35.66 15.95 -27.66
N GLY A 322 34.56 15.34 -27.21
CA GLY A 322 34.57 14.39 -26.10
C GLY A 322 34.78 15.04 -24.74
N GLY A 323 34.41 16.32 -24.57
CA GLY A 323 34.44 17.04 -23.30
C GLY A 323 35.70 17.88 -23.06
N GLU A 324 36.56 18.08 -24.06
CA GLU A 324 37.77 18.92 -23.92
C GLU A 324 37.47 20.42 -24.03
N SER A 325 36.47 20.80 -24.83
CA SER A 325 35.94 22.17 -24.91
C SER A 325 34.42 22.21 -25.04
N TRP A 326 33.83 23.30 -24.55
CA TRP A 326 32.39 23.45 -24.42
C TRP A 326 31.88 24.78 -24.95
N LYS A 327 30.68 24.74 -25.53
CA LYS A 327 29.96 25.92 -26.02
C LYS A 327 28.59 26.01 -25.36
N LEU A 328 28.22 27.20 -24.89
CA LEU A 328 26.85 27.51 -24.48
C LEU A 328 25.94 27.48 -25.71
N MET A 329 24.90 26.65 -25.65
CA MET A 329 23.93 26.47 -26.73
C MET A 329 22.70 27.35 -26.52
N LEU A 330 22.16 27.34 -25.30
CA LEU A 330 21.00 28.13 -24.91
C LEU A 330 21.03 28.42 -23.42
N GLU A 331 20.57 29.62 -23.05
CA GLU A 331 20.28 30.02 -21.69
C GLU A 331 18.79 30.39 -21.60
N ASN A 332 18.02 29.67 -20.79
CA ASN A 332 16.57 29.85 -20.67
C ASN A 332 16.05 29.17 -19.39
N HIS A 333 15.21 29.88 -18.63
CA HIS A 333 14.58 29.36 -17.41
C HIS A 333 13.79 28.06 -17.63
N SER A 334 13.12 27.92 -18.78
CA SER A 334 12.32 26.73 -19.09
C SER A 334 13.16 25.44 -19.15
N LEU A 335 14.48 25.53 -19.37
CA LEU A 335 15.37 24.36 -19.46
C LEU A 335 15.47 23.59 -18.13
N ALA A 336 15.40 24.32 -17.01
CA ALA A 336 15.41 23.75 -15.66
C ALA A 336 14.66 24.70 -14.71
N GLN A 337 13.42 24.32 -14.38
CA GLN A 337 12.59 25.02 -13.40
C GLN A 337 12.77 24.31 -12.06
N ARG A 338 12.78 25.05 -10.95
CA ARG A 338 13.06 24.49 -9.61
C ARG A 338 14.27 23.55 -9.59
N GLY A 339 15.44 24.08 -9.94
CA GLY A 339 16.69 23.34 -10.18
C GLY A 339 16.98 22.15 -9.24
N PRO A 340 16.89 22.30 -7.91
CA PRO A 340 17.15 21.20 -6.97
C PRO A 340 16.22 20.00 -7.16
N TYR A 341 14.97 20.27 -7.59
CA TYR A 341 14.02 19.24 -7.99
C TYR A 341 14.41 18.70 -9.36
N TYR A 342 14.33 19.55 -10.39
CA TYR A 342 14.47 19.12 -11.77
C TYR A 342 15.68 19.76 -12.44
N THR A 343 16.66 18.92 -12.79
CA THR A 343 17.77 19.29 -13.66
C THR A 343 18.31 17.99 -14.26
N ARG A 344 17.82 17.64 -15.45
CA ARG A 344 18.32 16.50 -16.22
C ARG A 344 18.39 16.82 -17.70
N VAL A 345 19.41 16.29 -18.37
CA VAL A 345 19.50 16.23 -19.83
C VAL A 345 19.69 14.78 -20.26
N ARG A 346 19.00 14.37 -21.32
CA ARG A 346 19.22 13.07 -21.99
C ARG A 346 19.24 13.22 -23.49
N VAL A 347 20.10 12.44 -24.14
CA VAL A 347 20.24 12.41 -25.60
C VAL A 347 19.54 11.16 -26.14
N SER A 348 18.93 11.27 -27.31
CA SER A 348 18.40 10.11 -28.04
C SER A 348 19.51 9.07 -28.26
N SER A 349 19.18 7.79 -28.10
CA SER A 349 20.14 6.70 -28.27
C SER A 349 20.69 6.56 -29.70
N GLN A 350 20.01 7.15 -30.71
CA GLN A 350 20.34 7.02 -32.13
C GLN A 350 20.57 8.34 -32.87
N ASP A 351 20.48 9.50 -32.22
CA ASP A 351 20.69 10.81 -32.85
C ASP A 351 21.28 11.82 -31.85
N GLU A 352 22.52 12.24 -32.08
CA GLU A 352 23.26 13.15 -31.19
C GLU A 352 22.73 14.59 -31.19
N ASN A 353 21.87 14.95 -32.15
CA ASN A 353 21.23 16.27 -32.23
C ASN A 353 19.84 16.27 -31.61
N LYS A 354 19.27 15.09 -31.31
CA LYS A 354 17.99 14.97 -30.63
C LYS A 354 18.20 14.79 -29.13
N LEU A 355 17.79 15.77 -28.33
CA LEU A 355 17.93 15.73 -26.87
C LEU A 355 16.74 16.36 -26.15
N TYR A 356 16.68 16.08 -24.86
CA TYR A 356 15.61 16.54 -23.99
C TYR A 356 16.18 17.11 -22.70
N THR A 357 15.66 18.26 -22.27
CA THR A 357 15.82 18.71 -20.88
C THR A 357 14.55 18.37 -20.11
N ILE A 358 14.72 17.88 -18.89
CA ILE A 358 13.65 17.34 -18.06
C ILE A 358 13.47 18.26 -16.86
N SER A 359 12.26 18.79 -16.78
CA SER A 359 11.81 19.77 -15.80
C SER A 359 10.31 19.53 -15.49
N VAL A 360 9.63 20.54 -14.94
CA VAL A 360 8.16 20.61 -14.88
C VAL A 360 7.55 20.21 -16.23
N THR A 361 8.10 20.74 -17.33
CA THR A 361 7.84 20.33 -18.70
C THR A 361 9.07 19.65 -19.31
N ILE A 362 8.87 18.85 -20.37
CA ILE A 362 9.97 18.36 -21.20
C ILE A 362 10.18 19.29 -22.39
N MET A 363 11.40 19.81 -22.53
CA MET A 363 11.81 20.54 -23.73
C MET A 363 12.56 19.60 -24.69
N GLU A 364 12.16 19.58 -25.96
CA GLU A 364 12.80 18.78 -27.01
C GLU A 364 13.59 19.70 -27.97
N SER A 365 14.83 19.31 -28.27
CA SER A 365 15.64 19.88 -29.35
C SER A 365 15.96 18.80 -30.39
N LYS A 366 16.03 19.20 -31.67
CA LYS A 366 16.38 18.34 -32.82
C LYS A 366 17.60 18.85 -33.60
N ASP A 367 18.22 19.92 -33.13
CA ASP A 367 19.33 20.60 -33.80
C ASP A 367 20.56 20.75 -32.89
N GLY A 368 20.65 19.87 -31.88
CA GLY A 368 21.74 19.82 -30.93
C GLY A 368 21.71 20.95 -29.92
N GLY A 369 20.52 21.36 -29.47
CA GLY A 369 20.31 22.29 -28.36
C GLY A 369 20.29 23.75 -28.77
N LYS A 370 20.27 24.06 -30.07
CA LYS A 370 20.21 25.45 -30.57
C LYS A 370 18.79 26.00 -30.44
N THR A 371 17.80 25.20 -30.78
CA THR A 371 16.38 25.55 -30.64
C THR A 371 15.60 24.44 -29.95
N PHE A 372 14.49 24.82 -29.33
CA PHE A 372 13.57 23.95 -28.61
C PHE A 372 12.12 24.21 -29.00
N ASN A 373 11.23 23.29 -28.66
CA ASN A 373 9.78 23.36 -28.85
C ASN A 373 9.06 24.41 -27.94
N GLY A 374 9.57 25.65 -27.87
CA GLY A 374 8.99 26.71 -27.05
C GLY A 374 9.33 26.56 -25.56
N ASN A 375 8.32 26.48 -24.69
CA ASN A 375 8.47 26.30 -23.23
C ASN A 375 8.32 24.81 -22.80
N GLY A 376 8.44 23.88 -23.75
CA GLY A 376 8.29 22.46 -23.51
C GLY A 376 6.84 21.98 -23.55
N SER A 377 6.66 20.70 -23.19
CA SER A 377 5.40 19.97 -23.24
C SER A 377 5.15 19.22 -21.92
N TYR A 378 3.89 19.20 -21.48
CA TYR A 378 3.41 18.33 -20.39
C TYR A 378 3.13 16.89 -20.84
N ALA A 379 3.16 16.61 -22.14
CA ALA A 379 3.34 15.24 -22.62
C ALA A 379 4.85 14.97 -22.62
N PRO A 380 5.34 13.89 -21.98
CA PRO A 380 4.61 12.73 -21.48
C PRO A 380 4.00 12.84 -20.07
N GLY A 381 4.47 13.76 -19.23
CA GLY A 381 3.90 14.04 -17.92
C GLY A 381 4.26 15.44 -17.44
N GLY A 382 3.78 15.83 -16.25
CA GLY A 382 4.23 17.02 -15.52
C GLY A 382 5.17 16.62 -14.39
N ASP A 383 6.11 17.50 -14.03
CA ASP A 383 7.02 17.28 -12.90
C ASP A 383 7.88 16.03 -13.11
N ASN A 384 8.72 16.11 -14.14
CA ASN A 384 9.41 14.96 -14.72
C ASN A 384 10.79 14.72 -14.07
N HIS A 385 11.11 13.45 -13.83
CA HIS A 385 12.28 13.04 -13.04
C HIS A 385 13.37 12.36 -13.87
N GLU A 386 12.98 11.43 -14.74
CA GLU A 386 13.92 10.63 -15.55
C GLU A 386 13.30 10.27 -16.90
N ILE A 387 14.12 10.18 -17.95
CA ILE A 387 13.74 9.66 -19.26
C ILE A 387 14.72 8.57 -19.67
N TRP A 388 14.16 7.46 -20.12
CA TRP A 388 14.93 6.33 -20.63
C TRP A 388 14.62 6.14 -22.11
N PHE A 389 15.68 6.07 -22.91
CA PHE A 389 15.64 5.66 -24.31
C PHE A 389 16.10 4.21 -24.42
N ASP A 390 15.37 3.38 -25.17
CA ASP A 390 15.87 2.05 -25.47
C ASP A 390 17.15 2.19 -26.33
N PRO A 391 18.29 1.62 -25.92
CA PRO A 391 19.53 1.72 -26.68
C PRO A 391 19.44 1.02 -28.05
N LYS A 392 18.45 0.13 -28.25
CA LYS A 392 18.23 -0.57 -29.54
C LYS A 392 17.10 0.02 -30.38
N ASP A 393 16.23 0.86 -29.82
CA ASP A 393 15.12 1.51 -30.53
C ASP A 393 14.77 2.88 -29.91
N ALA A 394 15.25 3.97 -30.52
CA ALA A 394 15.01 5.32 -30.02
C ALA A 394 13.52 5.76 -30.05
N ASN A 395 12.61 4.98 -30.67
CA ASN A 395 11.18 5.24 -30.62
C ASN A 395 10.51 4.73 -29.35
N ARG A 396 11.16 3.83 -28.61
CA ARG A 396 10.71 3.35 -27.30
C ARG A 396 11.29 4.25 -26.21
N ILE A 397 10.41 5.03 -25.60
CA ILE A 397 10.76 6.03 -24.59
C ILE A 397 9.89 5.81 -23.37
N MET A 398 10.48 5.94 -22.18
CA MET A 398 9.76 5.96 -20.91
C MET A 398 10.15 7.18 -20.12
N VAL A 399 9.19 7.79 -19.43
CA VAL A 399 9.42 8.94 -18.54
C VAL A 399 8.78 8.68 -17.19
N ALA A 400 9.56 8.87 -16.13
CA ALA A 400 9.10 8.87 -14.74
C ALA A 400 8.78 10.31 -14.30
N HIS A 401 7.68 10.50 -13.58
CA HIS A 401 7.19 11.81 -13.15
C HIS A 401 6.24 11.72 -11.93
N ASP A 402 5.72 12.85 -11.45
CA ASP A 402 4.78 12.96 -10.31
C ASP A 402 3.35 12.46 -10.61
N GLY A 403 3.12 11.91 -11.81
CA GLY A 403 1.92 11.16 -12.22
C GLY A 403 2.22 9.69 -12.61
N CYS A 404 3.29 9.14 -12.04
CA CYS A 404 3.86 7.81 -12.11
C CYS A 404 4.80 7.67 -13.30
N MET A 405 4.34 7.13 -14.42
CA MET A 405 5.17 7.05 -15.61
C MET A 405 4.34 7.02 -16.89
N ASN A 406 4.96 7.46 -17.98
CA ASN A 406 4.41 7.39 -19.31
C ASN A 406 5.37 6.66 -20.26
N MET A 407 4.85 5.82 -21.14
CA MET A 407 5.62 5.13 -22.18
C MET A 407 5.08 5.34 -23.58
N THR A 408 5.96 5.26 -24.56
CA THR A 408 5.66 5.35 -25.99
C THR A 408 6.50 4.34 -26.77
N PHE A 409 5.99 3.90 -27.92
CA PHE A 409 6.67 3.03 -28.87
C PHE A 409 6.75 3.65 -30.28
N ASN A 410 6.44 4.94 -30.41
CA ASN A 410 6.39 5.64 -31.69
C ASN A 410 7.11 7.00 -31.65
N GLY A 411 8.10 7.13 -30.77
CA GLY A 411 8.94 8.32 -30.66
C GLY A 411 8.24 9.52 -30.03
N GLY A 412 7.24 9.28 -29.17
CA GLY A 412 6.55 10.32 -28.42
C GLY A 412 5.34 10.95 -29.11
N LYS A 413 4.83 10.36 -30.20
CA LYS A 413 3.61 10.83 -30.87
C LYS A 413 2.37 10.57 -30.01
N ASN A 414 2.33 9.42 -29.33
CA ASN A 414 1.31 9.08 -28.34
C ASN A 414 1.97 8.47 -27.09
N TRP A 415 1.35 8.69 -25.93
CA TRP A 415 1.83 8.21 -24.65
C TRP A 415 0.74 7.43 -23.91
N LYS A 416 1.14 6.33 -23.26
CA LYS A 416 0.30 5.60 -22.31
C LYS A 416 0.81 5.88 -20.91
N ASN A 417 -0.03 6.49 -20.08
CA ASN A 417 0.21 6.61 -18.65
C ASN A 417 -0.05 5.27 -17.94
N VAL A 418 0.78 4.98 -16.93
CA VAL A 418 0.70 3.80 -16.07
C VAL A 418 0.38 4.23 -14.65
N ASN A 419 -0.74 3.76 -14.11
CA ASN A 419 -1.12 3.98 -12.72
C ASN A 419 -0.72 2.77 -11.86
N LEU A 420 0.00 3.02 -10.77
CA LEU A 420 0.46 2.00 -9.82
C LEU A 420 -0.05 2.33 -8.41
N PRO A 421 -0.16 1.33 -7.51
CA PRO A 421 -0.57 1.54 -6.12
C PRO A 421 0.53 2.19 -5.27
N ILE A 422 1.00 3.37 -5.69
CA ILE A 422 2.17 4.06 -5.11
C ILE A 422 1.82 5.42 -4.47
N ALA A 423 0.58 5.57 -4.01
CA ALA A 423 0.10 6.84 -3.45
C ALA A 423 0.87 7.25 -2.21
N GLN A 424 1.33 8.50 -2.19
CA GLN A 424 1.99 9.10 -1.05
C GLN A 424 0.96 9.82 -0.17
N MET A 425 0.49 9.13 0.88
CA MET A 425 -0.51 9.66 1.81
C MET A 425 0.18 10.34 2.99
N TYR A 426 -0.11 11.62 3.24
CA TYR A 426 0.46 12.34 4.37
C TYR A 426 -0.19 11.95 5.70
N HIS A 427 -1.52 11.90 5.73
CA HIS A 427 -2.29 11.64 6.94
C HIS A 427 -3.49 10.73 6.67
N VAL A 428 -4.04 10.14 7.74
CA VAL A 428 -5.29 9.36 7.69
C VAL A 428 -6.25 9.79 8.78
N ALA A 429 -7.51 10.04 8.41
CA ALA A 429 -8.61 10.21 9.33
C ALA A 429 -9.73 9.21 9.02
N LEU A 430 -10.52 8.92 10.05
CA LEU A 430 -11.65 8.01 10.01
C LEU A 430 -12.86 8.69 10.63
N ASP A 431 -14.04 8.49 10.06
CA ASP A 431 -15.29 8.91 10.68
C ASP A 431 -15.91 7.81 11.56
N GLU A 432 -17.06 8.13 12.17
CA GLU A 432 -17.83 7.19 13.00
C GLU A 432 -19.11 6.71 12.29
N MET A 433 -19.21 6.90 10.96
CA MET A 433 -20.33 6.38 10.17
C MET A 433 -20.25 4.85 10.07
N ILE A 434 -21.35 4.21 9.65
CA ILE A 434 -21.43 2.75 9.51
C ILE A 434 -22.00 2.42 8.12
N PRO A 435 -21.19 1.82 7.20
CA PRO A 435 -19.73 1.69 7.30
C PRO A 435 -19.05 3.05 7.38
N TYR A 436 -17.84 3.08 7.97
CA TYR A 436 -17.06 4.31 8.12
C TYR A 436 -16.30 4.65 6.85
N HIS A 437 -15.94 5.92 6.70
CA HIS A 437 -15.05 6.37 5.63
C HIS A 437 -13.61 6.54 6.12
N ILE A 438 -12.69 6.32 5.20
CA ILE A 438 -11.28 6.67 5.33
C ILE A 438 -10.98 7.86 4.44
N MET A 439 -10.15 8.80 4.91
CA MET A 439 -9.79 9.99 4.14
C MET A 439 -8.40 10.51 4.48
N GLY A 440 -7.83 11.30 3.57
CA GLY A 440 -6.55 11.97 3.77
C GLY A 440 -6.02 12.65 2.50
N ASN A 441 -4.96 13.43 2.67
CA ASN A 441 -4.29 14.17 1.59
C ASN A 441 -3.33 13.26 0.83
N ARG A 442 -3.43 13.29 -0.50
CA ARG A 442 -2.53 12.59 -1.41
C ARG A 442 -1.62 13.60 -2.08
N GLN A 443 -0.32 13.33 -2.07
CA GLN A 443 0.66 14.09 -2.86
C GLN A 443 0.22 14.23 -4.34
N ASP A 444 0.42 15.40 -4.93
CA ASP A 444 0.03 15.75 -6.32
C ASP A 444 -1.45 15.42 -6.64
N GLY A 445 -2.34 15.62 -5.66
CA GLY A 445 -3.77 15.34 -5.78
C GLY A 445 -4.59 16.13 -4.77
N TYR A 446 -5.90 15.95 -4.81
CA TYR A 446 -6.80 16.51 -3.79
C TYR A 446 -6.80 15.63 -2.53
N SER A 447 -7.46 16.10 -1.47
CA SER A 447 -7.85 15.22 -0.37
C SER A 447 -8.90 14.24 -0.87
N TYR A 448 -8.76 12.96 -0.53
CA TYR A 448 -9.68 11.90 -0.95
C TYR A 448 -10.42 11.28 0.22
N ARG A 449 -11.63 10.77 -0.03
CA ARG A 449 -12.35 9.85 0.87
C ARG A 449 -12.92 8.64 0.13
N THR A 450 -13.13 7.52 0.82
CA THR A 450 -13.94 6.38 0.35
C THR A 450 -14.51 5.58 1.53
N GLU A 451 -15.52 4.74 1.29
CA GLU A 451 -16.00 3.75 2.28
C GLU A 451 -14.88 2.74 2.58
N ALA A 452 -14.49 2.60 3.84
CA ALA A 452 -13.44 1.64 4.23
C ALA A 452 -13.93 0.19 4.11
N ILE A 453 -15.23 -0.04 4.17
CA ILE A 453 -15.91 -1.30 3.86
C ILE A 453 -16.93 -0.99 2.77
N SER A 454 -16.51 -1.13 1.51
CA SER A 454 -17.33 -0.76 0.37
C SER A 454 -18.52 -1.71 0.22
N ARG A 455 -19.70 -1.13 0.00
CA ARG A 455 -20.91 -1.90 -0.31
C ARG A 455 -21.00 -2.37 -1.76
N THR A 456 -20.01 -2.12 -2.61
CA THR A 456 -20.01 -2.58 -4.02
C THR A 456 -19.18 -3.83 -4.27
N GLY A 457 -18.61 -4.43 -3.22
CA GLY A 457 -17.81 -5.66 -3.31
C GLY A 457 -16.32 -5.46 -3.55
N SER A 458 -15.90 -4.29 -4.06
CA SER A 458 -14.50 -3.84 -4.12
C SER A 458 -14.40 -2.34 -3.86
N ILE A 459 -13.18 -1.80 -3.76
CA ILE A 459 -12.95 -0.35 -3.63
C ILE A 459 -12.30 0.13 -4.95
N PRO A 460 -13.09 0.34 -6.03
CA PRO A 460 -12.56 0.81 -7.30
C PRO A 460 -12.10 2.27 -7.20
N LEU A 461 -11.27 2.72 -8.13
CA LEU A 461 -10.82 4.13 -8.14
C LEU A 461 -12.01 5.11 -8.21
N SER A 462 -13.06 4.75 -8.94
CA SER A 462 -14.30 5.52 -9.06
C SER A 462 -15.12 5.64 -7.76
N SER A 463 -14.75 4.93 -6.69
CA SER A 463 -15.36 5.10 -5.36
C SER A 463 -14.71 6.21 -4.52
N TRP A 464 -13.56 6.72 -4.95
CA TRP A 464 -12.87 7.79 -4.26
C TRP A 464 -13.45 9.15 -4.63
N GLU A 465 -13.73 9.96 -3.62
CA GLU A 465 -14.36 11.28 -3.77
C GLU A 465 -13.43 12.37 -3.23
N SER A 466 -13.38 13.52 -3.90
CA SER A 466 -12.65 14.69 -3.40
C SER A 466 -13.37 15.32 -2.20
N VAL A 467 -12.60 15.76 -1.21
CA VAL A 467 -13.09 16.44 0.00
C VAL A 467 -12.43 17.79 0.25
N GLY A 468 -12.17 18.54 -0.83
CA GLY A 468 -11.54 19.86 -0.76
C GLY A 468 -10.06 19.79 -0.40
N GLY A 469 -9.50 20.95 -0.02
CA GLY A 469 -8.07 21.11 0.24
C GLY A 469 -7.22 20.78 -0.99
N CYS A 470 -5.96 20.43 -0.75
CA CYS A 470 -5.05 20.01 -1.79
C CYS A 470 -4.16 18.82 -1.33
N GLU A 471 -2.97 18.72 -1.88
CA GLU A 471 -2.08 17.58 -1.74
C GLU A 471 -1.46 17.38 -0.35
N SER A 472 -1.49 18.40 0.49
CA SER A 472 -0.76 18.48 1.77
C SER A 472 -1.69 18.87 2.92
N GLY A 473 -1.24 18.65 4.15
CA GLY A 473 -2.03 18.91 5.36
C GLY A 473 -2.91 17.73 5.76
N PHE A 474 -4.06 18.01 6.37
CA PHE A 474 -4.97 17.01 6.95
C PHE A 474 -6.37 17.10 6.33
N ALA A 475 -7.02 15.97 6.12
CA ALA A 475 -8.46 15.86 5.85
C ALA A 475 -9.13 15.15 7.03
N GLN A 476 -9.99 15.84 7.78
CA GLN A 476 -10.59 15.31 9.02
C GLN A 476 -12.10 15.55 9.05
N PRO A 477 -12.91 14.54 9.42
CA PRO A 477 -14.34 14.72 9.62
C PRO A 477 -14.61 15.50 10.91
N ASP A 478 -15.60 16.39 10.89
CA ASP A 478 -16.10 17.03 12.10
C ASP A 478 -16.64 15.96 13.06
N PRO A 479 -16.21 15.97 14.34
CA PRO A 479 -16.59 14.92 15.30
C PRO A 479 -18.07 14.95 15.71
N PHE A 480 -18.80 16.02 15.37
CA PHE A 480 -20.21 16.20 15.69
C PHE A 480 -21.16 16.20 14.47
N ASP A 481 -20.63 16.38 13.26
CA ASP A 481 -21.29 16.06 11.99
C ASP A 481 -20.26 15.49 11.00
N ASN A 482 -20.17 14.16 10.92
CA ASN A 482 -19.19 13.49 10.05
C ASN A 482 -19.40 13.76 8.54
N LYS A 483 -20.46 14.49 8.16
CA LYS A 483 -20.68 14.96 6.79
C LYS A 483 -20.04 16.33 6.50
N ILE A 484 -19.36 16.93 7.47
CA ILE A 484 -18.53 18.11 7.29
C ILE A 484 -17.07 17.67 7.39
N ILE A 485 -16.28 17.94 6.35
CA ILE A 485 -14.86 17.57 6.29
C ILE A 485 -14.02 18.83 6.23
N TRP A 486 -12.99 18.93 7.06
CA TRP A 486 -11.99 19.99 7.04
C TRP A 486 -10.75 19.49 6.32
N SER A 487 -10.27 20.21 5.31
CA SER A 487 -9.17 19.77 4.45
C SER A 487 -8.14 20.87 4.24
N GLY A 488 -6.90 20.59 4.63
CA GLY A 488 -5.78 21.52 4.51
C GLY A 488 -5.14 21.56 3.11
N CYS A 489 -4.26 22.55 2.94
CA CYS A 489 -3.36 22.73 1.81
C CYS A 489 -2.08 23.46 2.28
N TYR A 490 -1.04 23.53 1.47
CA TYR A 490 0.10 24.42 1.76
C TYR A 490 -0.35 25.90 1.75
N ASP A 491 0.52 26.81 2.17
CA ASP A 491 0.22 28.27 2.27
C ASP A 491 -0.96 28.60 3.22
N GLY A 492 -1.19 27.74 4.22
CA GLY A 492 -2.29 27.92 5.19
C GLY A 492 -3.69 27.73 4.59
N GLY A 493 -3.79 27.20 3.37
CA GLY A 493 -5.07 26.91 2.72
C GLY A 493 -5.88 25.91 3.53
N LEU A 494 -7.18 26.17 3.68
CA LEU A 494 -8.07 25.34 4.49
C LEU A 494 -9.49 25.43 3.94
N ASP A 495 -10.05 24.30 3.58
CA ASP A 495 -11.41 24.19 3.09
C ASP A 495 -12.32 23.43 4.06
N VAL A 496 -13.60 23.76 4.04
CA VAL A 496 -14.68 22.97 4.65
C VAL A 496 -15.59 22.45 3.56
N THR A 497 -15.72 21.13 3.47
CA THR A 497 -16.55 20.43 2.49
C THR A 497 -17.77 19.82 3.15
N ASP A 498 -18.95 20.09 2.60
CA ASP A 498 -20.19 19.40 2.97
C ASP A 498 -20.41 18.22 2.04
N THR A 499 -20.27 17.01 2.58
CA THR A 499 -20.38 15.77 1.80
C THR A 499 -21.77 15.50 1.25
N ARG A 500 -22.80 16.19 1.77
CA ARG A 500 -24.19 16.08 1.31
C ARG A 500 -24.40 16.80 -0.02
N THR A 501 -23.67 17.90 -0.25
CA THR A 501 -23.77 18.73 -1.45
C THR A 501 -22.57 18.56 -2.39
N GLY A 502 -21.43 18.09 -1.86
CA GLY A 502 -20.17 18.01 -2.58
C GLY A 502 -19.45 19.36 -2.73
N LEU A 503 -19.96 20.43 -2.10
CA LEU A 503 -19.39 21.77 -2.20
C LEU A 503 -18.37 22.03 -1.09
N SER A 504 -17.31 22.76 -1.44
CA SER A 504 -16.24 23.18 -0.53
C SER A 504 -16.19 24.70 -0.42
N HIS A 505 -15.80 25.20 0.76
CA HIS A 505 -15.64 26.62 1.05
C HIS A 505 -14.28 26.87 1.67
N ASP A 506 -13.54 27.85 1.14
CA ASP A 506 -12.28 28.31 1.71
C ASP A 506 -12.54 29.07 3.01
N VAL A 507 -11.85 28.65 4.07
CA VAL A 507 -11.96 29.21 5.42
C VAL A 507 -10.58 29.46 6.03
N ARG A 508 -9.56 29.69 5.20
CA ARG A 508 -8.18 29.92 5.67
C ARG A 508 -8.09 31.07 6.68
N PRO A 509 -7.28 30.96 7.75
CA PRO A 509 -7.15 32.00 8.77
C PRO A 509 -6.72 33.37 8.24
N TRP A 510 -5.90 33.38 7.18
CA TRP A 510 -5.45 34.61 6.53
C TRP A 510 -5.25 34.39 5.03
N PRO A 511 -6.08 35.00 4.17
CA PRO A 511 -6.00 34.80 2.73
C PRO A 511 -4.93 35.67 2.07
N GLN A 512 -3.68 35.22 2.15
CA GLN A 512 -2.53 35.79 1.45
C GLN A 512 -1.83 34.69 0.66
N ALA A 513 -1.48 34.97 -0.61
CA ALA A 513 -0.62 34.09 -1.38
C ALA A 513 0.84 34.31 -0.98
N GLY A 514 1.49 33.28 -0.44
CA GLY A 514 2.86 33.37 0.10
C GLY A 514 3.99 32.98 -0.86
N TYR A 515 3.69 32.50 -2.08
CA TYR A 515 4.71 31.99 -3.02
C TYR A 515 5.81 33.01 -3.31
N GLY A 516 7.06 32.59 -3.19
CA GLY A 516 8.22 33.44 -3.49
C GLY A 516 8.59 34.42 -2.36
N VAL A 517 7.74 34.61 -1.34
CA VAL A 517 7.99 35.52 -0.22
C VAL A 517 8.88 34.84 0.82
N ALA A 518 9.83 35.57 1.40
CA ALA A 518 10.65 35.04 2.48
C ALA A 518 9.79 34.83 3.75
N PRO A 519 10.03 33.78 4.55
CA PRO A 519 9.24 33.53 5.76
C PRO A 519 9.25 34.70 6.76
N ALA A 520 10.34 35.48 6.81
CA ALA A 520 10.46 36.65 7.69
C ALA A 520 9.48 37.78 7.33
N ASP A 521 9.03 37.86 6.07
CA ASP A 521 8.14 38.91 5.56
C ASP A 521 6.67 38.48 5.59
N MET A 522 6.39 37.23 5.94
CA MET A 522 5.04 36.68 6.05
C MET A 522 4.38 37.05 7.38
N MET A 523 3.11 37.45 7.33
CA MET A 523 2.30 37.68 8.54
C MET A 523 2.15 36.39 9.35
N TYR A 524 1.76 35.30 8.69
CA TYR A 524 1.73 33.95 9.25
C TYR A 524 2.60 33.02 8.42
N ARG A 525 3.49 32.30 9.10
CA ARG A 525 4.36 31.29 8.50
C ARG A 525 3.69 29.94 8.64
N TRP A 526 3.50 29.25 7.53
CA TRP A 526 2.84 27.95 7.51
C TRP A 526 3.86 26.90 7.11
N HIS A 527 3.88 25.78 7.82
CA HIS A 527 4.61 24.61 7.31
C HIS A 527 3.81 23.99 6.14
N TRP A 528 4.49 23.34 5.19
CA TRP A 528 3.87 22.57 4.09
C TRP A 528 2.73 21.65 4.55
N ASN A 529 2.91 21.00 5.69
CA ASN A 529 1.89 20.20 6.39
C ASN A 529 1.54 20.85 7.73
N PHE A 530 0.94 22.05 7.71
CA PHE A 530 0.58 22.73 8.96
C PHE A 530 -0.41 21.89 9.80
N PRO A 531 -0.29 21.92 11.14
CA PRO A 531 -1.09 21.04 12.00
C PRO A 531 -2.53 21.54 12.19
N MET A 532 -3.47 20.60 12.27
CA MET A 532 -4.89 20.85 12.54
C MET A 532 -5.46 19.86 13.57
N ALA A 533 -6.27 20.36 14.50
CA ALA A 533 -7.05 19.56 15.44
C ALA A 533 -8.50 20.06 15.53
N LEU A 534 -9.46 19.15 15.34
CA LEU A 534 -10.88 19.42 15.54
C LEU A 534 -11.29 19.02 16.96
N SER A 535 -11.96 19.92 17.67
CA SER A 535 -12.33 19.66 19.06
C SER A 535 -13.43 18.61 19.16
N ARG A 536 -13.23 17.61 20.02
CA ARG A 536 -14.29 16.67 20.41
C ARG A 536 -15.13 17.14 21.59
N HIS A 537 -14.73 18.25 22.22
CA HIS A 537 -15.38 18.80 23.42
C HIS A 537 -16.29 19.98 23.10
N GLN A 538 -16.12 20.63 21.95
CA GLN A 538 -16.89 21.79 21.55
C GLN A 538 -17.19 21.76 20.06
N ARG A 539 -18.48 21.71 19.72
CA ARG A 539 -18.96 21.78 18.33
C ARG A 539 -18.45 23.04 17.65
N GLY A 540 -17.96 22.89 16.42
CA GLY A 540 -17.43 23.97 15.59
C GLY A 540 -16.05 24.50 15.99
N ALA A 541 -15.45 24.00 17.09
CA ALA A 541 -14.14 24.44 17.51
C ALA A 541 -13.03 23.70 16.73
N VAL A 542 -12.21 24.46 16.01
CA VAL A 542 -11.07 23.95 15.24
C VAL A 542 -9.84 24.78 15.55
N TYR A 543 -8.69 24.11 15.70
CA TYR A 543 -7.39 24.72 15.94
C TYR A 543 -6.44 24.42 14.78
N VAL A 544 -5.72 25.44 14.31
CA VAL A 544 -4.66 25.28 13.30
C VAL A 544 -3.39 26.02 13.71
N GLY A 545 -2.23 25.51 13.30
CA GLY A 545 -0.92 26.07 13.67
C GLY A 545 -0.18 26.76 12.53
N SER A 546 0.17 28.03 12.73
CA SER A 546 1.19 28.77 11.96
C SER A 546 2.47 28.82 12.78
N GLN A 547 3.05 29.99 13.08
CA GLN A 547 3.86 30.20 14.29
C GLN A 547 3.01 30.39 15.56
N TYR A 548 1.72 30.69 15.37
CA TYR A 548 0.69 30.84 16.39
C TYR A 548 -0.37 29.73 16.30
N VAL A 549 -1.10 29.51 17.39
CA VAL A 549 -2.35 28.74 17.40
C VAL A 549 -3.52 29.65 17.07
N HIS A 550 -4.24 29.28 16.01
CA HIS A 550 -5.48 29.93 15.59
C HIS A 550 -6.67 29.06 15.99
N LYS A 551 -7.75 29.69 16.45
CA LYS A 551 -9.00 29.02 16.83
C LYS A 551 -10.19 29.65 16.12
N THR A 552 -11.06 28.81 15.58
CA THR A 552 -12.43 29.16 15.20
C THR A 552 -13.43 28.40 16.07
N THR A 553 -14.66 28.90 16.18
CA THR A 553 -15.80 28.20 16.79
C THR A 553 -17.07 28.29 15.94
N ASP A 554 -16.97 28.88 14.75
CA ASP A 554 -18.09 29.26 13.88
C ASP A 554 -17.95 28.69 12.47
N GLY A 555 -17.23 27.57 12.31
CA GLY A 555 -17.05 26.93 11.02
C GLY A 555 -16.03 27.64 10.13
N GLY A 556 -15.09 28.40 10.72
CA GLY A 556 -13.99 29.04 9.99
C GLY A 556 -14.33 30.42 9.43
N HIS A 557 -15.50 30.99 9.77
CA HIS A 557 -15.87 32.36 9.39
C HIS A 557 -15.02 33.40 10.12
N THR A 558 -14.66 33.12 11.38
CA THR A 558 -13.74 33.97 12.15
C THR A 558 -12.65 33.14 12.83
N TRP A 559 -11.44 33.71 12.89
CA TRP A 559 -10.27 33.11 13.53
C TRP A 559 -9.70 34.05 14.59
N LYS A 560 -9.34 33.48 15.74
CA LYS A 560 -8.66 34.16 16.84
C LYS A 560 -7.28 33.55 17.05
N VAL A 561 -6.26 34.40 17.14
CA VAL A 561 -4.96 33.99 17.64
C VAL A 561 -5.05 33.82 19.16
N ILE A 562 -4.76 32.61 19.66
CA ILE A 562 -4.87 32.26 21.09
C ILE A 562 -3.51 31.90 21.72
N SER A 563 -2.41 32.28 21.09
CA SER A 563 -1.07 32.06 21.60
C SER A 563 -0.12 33.21 21.25
N PRO A 564 1.00 33.38 21.97
CA PRO A 564 2.16 34.08 21.44
C PRO A 564 2.82 33.24 20.33
N ASP A 565 3.92 33.73 19.73
CA ASP A 565 4.74 32.91 18.84
C ASP A 565 5.33 31.77 19.69
N LEU A 566 4.96 30.53 19.37
CA LEU A 566 5.28 29.35 20.17
C LEU A 566 6.58 28.67 19.71
N THR A 567 7.28 29.27 18.75
CA THR A 567 8.51 28.78 18.13
C THR A 567 9.75 29.48 18.71
N THR A 568 10.95 29.14 18.23
CA THR A 568 12.17 29.89 18.58
C THR A 568 12.18 31.31 17.99
N ASN A 569 11.39 31.54 16.94
CA ASN A 569 11.34 32.78 16.17
C ASN A 569 12.74 33.30 15.74
N ASP A 570 13.67 32.39 15.46
CA ASP A 570 15.01 32.73 14.98
C ASP A 570 14.92 33.34 13.57
N LYS A 571 15.14 34.66 13.49
CA LYS A 571 15.05 35.43 12.23
C LYS A 571 16.11 35.03 11.22
N SER A 572 17.25 34.50 11.66
CA SER A 572 18.29 34.01 10.75
C SER A 572 17.84 32.76 9.99
N HIS A 573 16.83 32.04 10.51
CA HIS A 573 16.25 30.83 9.93
C HIS A 573 14.86 31.07 9.31
N GLN A 574 14.53 32.33 9.00
CA GLN A 574 13.29 32.73 8.32
C GLN A 574 13.60 33.40 6.98
N GLN A 575 14.73 33.04 6.36
CA GLN A 575 15.20 33.61 5.10
C GLN A 575 14.71 32.79 3.91
N SER A 576 14.87 33.31 2.70
CA SER A 576 14.56 32.56 1.48
C SER A 576 15.42 31.31 1.35
N SER A 577 14.82 30.20 0.92
CA SER A 577 15.51 28.95 0.60
C SER A 577 15.75 28.80 -0.91
N GLY A 578 16.52 27.79 -1.31
CA GLY A 578 16.74 27.35 -2.69
C GLY A 578 18.21 27.35 -3.12
N GLY A 579 19.03 28.27 -2.60
CA GLY A 579 20.44 28.42 -2.99
C GLY A 579 20.62 29.37 -4.17
N ILE A 580 21.13 28.87 -5.31
CA ILE A 580 21.38 29.69 -6.51
C ILE A 580 20.13 30.43 -7.00
N VAL A 581 18.99 29.73 -6.99
CA VAL A 581 17.66 30.28 -7.28
C VAL A 581 16.77 30.06 -6.07
N SER A 582 15.94 31.05 -5.75
CA SER A 582 15.01 30.95 -4.61
C SER A 582 13.90 29.94 -4.88
N ASP A 583 13.56 29.14 -3.88
CA ASP A 583 12.42 28.23 -3.84
C ASP A 583 11.71 28.40 -2.50
N ASN A 584 10.78 29.36 -2.45
CA ASN A 584 9.97 29.68 -1.26
C ASN A 584 8.57 29.12 -1.46
N LEU A 585 8.42 27.84 -1.11
CA LEU A 585 7.18 27.07 -1.19
C LEU A 585 6.82 26.46 0.18
N MET A 586 7.18 27.13 1.28
CA MET A 586 6.81 26.74 2.64
C MET A 586 7.34 25.38 3.13
N THR A 587 8.12 24.68 2.29
CA THR A 587 8.67 23.36 2.60
C THR A 587 9.81 23.44 3.60
N PHE A 588 10.54 24.55 3.62
CA PHE A 588 11.66 24.80 4.53
C PHE A 588 11.44 26.04 5.39
N ASP A 589 10.19 26.45 5.61
CA ASP A 589 9.90 27.60 6.47
C ASP A 589 10.28 27.28 7.92
N GLY A 590 11.37 27.88 8.40
CA GLY A 590 11.80 27.74 9.78
C GLY A 590 10.83 28.40 10.76
N CYS A 591 10.86 27.94 12.01
CA CYS A 591 10.06 28.51 13.10
C CYS A 591 8.55 28.48 12.81
N THR A 592 8.03 27.29 12.51
CA THR A 592 6.61 27.01 12.28
C THR A 592 6.13 25.86 13.19
N LEU A 593 4.85 25.90 13.57
CA LEU A 593 4.19 24.79 14.26
C LEU A 593 3.99 23.64 13.30
N PHE A 594 4.19 22.42 13.80
CA PHE A 594 4.16 21.18 13.03
C PHE A 594 3.19 20.15 13.63
N ALA A 595 2.92 20.22 14.94
CA ALA A 595 1.98 19.34 15.62
C ALA A 595 1.02 20.13 16.53
N ILE A 596 -0.26 19.75 16.53
CA ILE A 596 -1.26 20.24 17.49
C ILE A 596 -2.19 19.10 17.89
N ALA A 597 -2.46 18.97 19.18
CA ALA A 597 -3.39 17.96 19.69
C ALA A 597 -4.17 18.48 20.89
N GLU A 598 -5.50 18.37 20.83
CA GLU A 598 -6.35 18.56 22.01
C GLU A 598 -6.42 17.27 22.82
N SER A 599 -6.36 17.38 24.15
CA SER A 599 -6.55 16.23 25.02
C SER A 599 -7.90 15.58 24.78
N PRO A 600 -7.96 14.24 24.61
CA PRO A 600 -9.22 13.55 24.40
C PRO A 600 -10.13 13.57 25.63
N ILE A 601 -9.62 13.89 26.82
CA ILE A 601 -10.35 13.80 28.11
C ILE A 601 -10.41 15.13 28.89
N LYS A 602 -9.73 16.19 28.44
CA LYS A 602 -9.76 17.51 29.10
C LYS A 602 -9.91 18.63 28.08
N LYS A 603 -11.10 19.24 28.04
CA LYS A 603 -11.41 20.39 27.19
C LYS A 603 -10.42 21.54 27.42
N GLY A 604 -9.97 22.19 26.33
CA GLY A 604 -9.10 23.36 26.40
C GLY A 604 -7.66 23.06 26.81
N MET A 605 -7.27 21.78 26.90
CA MET A 605 -5.87 21.39 27.07
C MET A 605 -5.27 21.04 25.71
N LEU A 606 -4.33 21.86 25.23
CA LEU A 606 -3.67 21.68 23.93
C LEU A 606 -2.18 21.47 24.12
N TRP A 607 -1.65 20.50 23.38
CA TRP A 607 -0.24 20.29 23.17
C TRP A 607 0.15 20.77 21.79
N VAL A 608 1.27 21.47 21.69
CA VAL A 608 1.78 22.03 20.43
C VAL A 608 3.27 21.71 20.30
N GLY A 609 3.68 21.35 19.08
CA GLY A 609 5.06 21.08 18.69
C GLY A 609 5.46 21.85 17.43
N SER A 610 6.72 22.24 17.30
CA SER A 610 7.25 22.99 16.14
C SER A 610 8.34 22.24 15.37
N ASN A 611 8.65 22.71 14.16
CA ASN A 611 9.75 22.19 13.34
C ASN A 611 11.15 22.58 13.82
N ASP A 612 11.24 23.50 14.78
CA ASP A 612 12.47 23.93 15.45
C ASP A 612 12.63 23.34 16.86
N GLY A 613 11.74 22.42 17.25
CA GLY A 613 11.86 21.58 18.45
C GLY A 613 11.24 22.13 19.73
N GLN A 614 10.39 23.15 19.64
CA GLN A 614 9.62 23.63 20.78
C GLN A 614 8.44 22.71 21.10
N VAL A 615 8.20 22.45 22.39
CA VAL A 615 7.00 21.77 22.91
C VAL A 615 6.31 22.67 23.92
N GLN A 616 5.02 22.95 23.71
CA GLN A 616 4.26 23.90 24.51
C GLN A 616 2.93 23.27 24.97
N LEU A 617 2.48 23.63 26.17
CA LEU A 617 1.23 23.16 26.77
C LEU A 617 0.40 24.35 27.25
N THR A 618 -0.89 24.34 26.93
CA THR A 618 -1.91 25.14 27.61
C THR A 618 -2.93 24.20 28.26
N THR A 619 -3.48 24.59 29.41
CA THR A 619 -4.55 23.84 30.10
C THR A 619 -5.83 24.66 30.26
N ASN A 620 -5.87 25.85 29.66
CA ASN A 620 -6.92 26.86 29.80
C ASN A 620 -7.21 27.55 28.47
N ASP A 621 -7.30 26.75 27.41
CA ASP A 621 -7.79 27.14 26.09
C ASP A 621 -6.99 28.29 25.44
N GLY A 622 -5.66 28.27 25.64
CA GLY A 622 -4.73 29.24 25.06
C GLY A 622 -4.51 30.50 25.91
N THR A 623 -5.22 30.67 27.03
CA THR A 623 -5.04 31.85 27.89
C THR A 623 -3.62 31.97 28.43
N THR A 624 -3.00 30.85 28.80
CA THR A 624 -1.59 30.79 29.21
C THR A 624 -0.89 29.57 28.61
N TRP A 625 0.38 29.72 28.27
CA TRP A 625 1.22 28.69 27.66
C TRP A 625 2.46 28.43 28.51
N THR A 626 2.82 27.15 28.65
CA THR A 626 4.05 26.69 29.33
C THR A 626 4.96 26.07 28.30
N ASN A 627 6.19 26.59 28.16
CA ASN A 627 7.22 25.99 27.32
C ASN A 627 7.89 24.85 28.08
N LEU A 628 7.82 23.64 27.53
CA LEU A 628 8.30 22.40 28.14
C LEU A 628 9.60 21.91 27.50
N THR A 629 10.12 22.63 26.51
CA THR A 629 11.22 22.19 25.63
C THR A 629 12.48 21.81 26.40
N ALA A 630 12.86 22.61 27.40
CA ALA A 630 14.04 22.35 28.22
C ALA A 630 13.97 21.01 28.97
N ASN A 631 12.76 20.50 29.24
CA ASN A 631 12.56 19.25 29.97
C ASN A 631 12.78 18.00 29.10
N LEU A 632 12.79 18.14 27.77
CA LEU A 632 13.06 17.00 26.87
C LEU A 632 14.55 16.61 26.88
N ASN A 633 15.45 17.55 27.17
CA ASN A 633 16.91 17.36 27.12
C ASN A 633 17.39 16.73 25.79
N LEU A 634 16.87 17.25 24.67
CA LEU A 634 17.25 16.84 23.33
C LEU A 634 18.01 17.96 22.60
N PRO A 635 18.80 17.65 21.54
CA PRO A 635 19.42 18.66 20.71
C PRO A 635 18.39 19.63 20.09
N PRO A 636 18.76 20.89 19.80
CA PRO A 636 17.87 21.84 19.14
C PRO A 636 17.53 21.38 17.71
N TRP A 637 16.47 21.96 17.13
CA TRP A 637 16.06 21.72 15.74
C TRP A 637 15.58 20.31 15.40
N GLY A 638 15.19 19.52 16.41
CA GLY A 638 14.43 18.29 16.17
C GLY A 638 12.98 18.61 15.87
N THR A 639 12.47 18.24 14.70
CA THR A 639 11.07 18.47 14.37
C THR A 639 10.18 17.62 15.28
N ILE A 640 9.24 18.25 15.99
CA ILE A 640 8.19 17.56 16.73
C ILE A 640 7.13 17.12 15.73
N SER A 641 7.23 15.89 15.21
CA SER A 641 6.41 15.44 14.08
C SER A 641 4.98 15.08 14.47
N ASN A 642 4.76 14.64 15.70
CA ASN A 642 3.44 14.31 16.23
C ASN A 642 3.43 14.37 17.77
N ILE A 643 2.26 14.67 18.34
CA ILE A 643 1.95 14.54 19.77
C ILE A 643 0.59 13.80 19.89
N ASP A 644 0.53 12.78 20.75
CA ASP A 644 -0.69 12.03 21.08
C ASP A 644 -0.95 12.08 22.59
N PRO A 645 -1.81 13.01 23.06
CA PRO A 645 -2.25 13.07 24.45
C PRO A 645 -3.09 11.83 24.82
N SER A 646 -2.86 11.27 26.01
CA SER A 646 -3.48 9.99 26.40
C SER A 646 -5.00 10.09 26.53
N ASN A 647 -5.67 9.01 26.12
CA ASN A 647 -7.10 8.76 26.30
C ASN A 647 -7.46 8.37 27.73
N PHE A 648 -6.47 8.17 28.61
CA PHE A 648 -6.69 7.62 29.96
C PHE A 648 -6.19 8.51 31.08
N ASP A 649 -5.26 9.44 30.82
CA ASP A 649 -4.65 10.27 31.85
C ASP A 649 -4.25 11.64 31.28
N ALA A 650 -4.66 12.71 31.97
CA ALA A 650 -4.47 14.07 31.45
C ALA A 650 -3.01 14.55 31.53
N GLY A 651 -2.20 13.97 32.42
CA GLY A 651 -0.76 14.27 32.53
C GLY A 651 0.09 13.51 31.52
N THR A 652 -0.48 12.52 30.84
CA THR A 652 0.23 11.61 29.94
C THR A 652 0.13 12.03 28.48
N ALA A 653 1.26 12.07 27.80
CA ALA A 653 1.34 12.29 26.36
C ALA A 653 2.55 11.56 25.76
N TYR A 654 2.42 11.18 24.50
CA TYR A 654 3.50 10.64 23.68
C TYR A 654 3.83 11.64 22.58
N LEU A 655 5.09 11.74 22.18
CA LEU A 655 5.46 12.51 21.00
C LEU A 655 6.62 11.85 20.26
N THR A 656 6.75 12.18 18.98
CA THR A 656 7.89 11.79 18.15
C THR A 656 8.72 13.00 17.78
N VAL A 657 10.04 12.83 17.78
CA VAL A 657 11.00 13.84 17.33
C VAL A 657 11.87 13.20 16.26
N HIS A 658 12.06 13.87 15.11
CA HIS A 658 12.96 13.38 14.08
C HIS A 658 14.00 14.44 13.71
N TYR A 659 15.25 13.99 13.60
CA TYR A 659 16.44 14.78 13.32
C TYR A 659 17.03 14.45 11.94
N GLN A 660 16.19 13.93 11.04
CA GLN A 660 16.67 13.45 9.75
C GLN A 660 17.42 14.54 8.99
N LEU A 661 16.91 15.79 9.01
CA LEU A 661 17.50 16.96 8.36
C LEU A 661 18.71 17.54 9.10
N GLN A 662 19.13 16.88 10.17
CA GLN A 662 20.36 17.14 10.92
C GLN A 662 21.33 15.95 10.81
N GLY A 663 21.04 14.98 9.93
CA GLY A 663 21.87 13.79 9.71
C GLY A 663 21.73 12.72 10.80
N ASN A 664 20.70 12.77 11.64
CA ASN A 664 20.48 11.81 12.72
C ASN A 664 19.18 11.03 12.51
N PHE A 665 19.31 9.74 12.22
CA PHE A 665 18.21 8.85 11.82
C PHE A 665 17.69 7.95 12.95
N LYS A 666 18.04 8.24 14.21
CA LYS A 666 17.55 7.47 15.36
C LYS A 666 16.06 7.71 15.62
N ALA A 667 15.39 6.71 16.19
CA ALA A 667 14.02 6.85 16.67
C ALA A 667 13.99 7.60 18.02
N TYR A 668 13.36 8.77 18.06
CA TYR A 668 13.01 9.44 19.31
C TYR A 668 11.51 9.39 19.50
N VAL A 669 11.08 8.58 20.45
CA VAL A 669 9.68 8.48 20.89
C VAL A 669 9.70 8.83 22.36
N MET A 670 9.07 9.94 22.73
CA MET A 670 9.13 10.49 24.08
C MET A 670 7.78 10.28 24.78
N LYS A 671 7.83 9.97 26.08
CA LYS A 671 6.66 9.84 26.94
C LYS A 671 6.80 10.75 28.15
N THR A 672 5.71 11.42 28.51
CA THR A 672 5.51 12.09 29.81
C THR A 672 4.32 11.46 30.53
N THR A 673 4.28 11.55 31.86
CA THR A 673 3.11 11.23 32.70
C THR A 673 2.74 12.34 33.68
N ASP A 674 3.36 13.51 33.58
CA ASP A 674 3.23 14.60 34.56
C ASP A 674 3.15 16.01 33.93
N PHE A 675 2.43 16.10 32.81
CA PHE A 675 2.25 17.35 32.06
C PHE A 675 3.57 17.90 31.47
N GLY A 676 4.51 16.99 31.14
CA GLY A 676 5.75 17.30 30.43
C GLY A 676 6.86 17.86 31.31
N LYS A 677 6.76 17.66 32.63
CA LYS A 677 7.83 18.02 33.57
C LYS A 677 9.00 17.05 33.42
N HIS A 678 8.71 15.77 33.18
CA HIS A 678 9.73 14.76 32.89
C HIS A 678 9.39 13.96 31.63
N TRP A 679 10.43 13.70 30.82
CA TRP A 679 10.31 12.93 29.58
C TRP A 679 11.22 11.71 29.59
N THR A 680 10.70 10.59 29.08
CA THR A 680 11.47 9.36 28.87
C THR A 680 11.49 9.01 27.39
N ASN A 681 12.67 8.75 26.83
CA ASN A 681 12.79 8.20 25.48
C ASN A 681 12.48 6.69 25.50
N ILE A 682 11.30 6.33 25.00
CA ILE A 682 10.82 4.95 24.88
C ILE A 682 11.12 4.33 23.51
N GLY A 683 11.79 5.07 22.61
CA GLY A 683 12.20 4.61 21.27
C GLY A 683 13.56 3.89 21.23
N LEU A 684 14.33 3.88 22.32
CA LEU A 684 15.73 3.41 22.34
C LEU A 684 15.94 1.95 21.92
N ASN A 685 14.91 1.11 21.97
CA ASN A 685 14.98 -0.31 21.61
C ASN A 685 14.44 -0.61 20.19
N LEU A 686 14.07 0.42 19.42
CA LEU A 686 13.70 0.27 18.01
C LEU A 686 14.97 0.07 17.15
N PRO A 687 14.88 -0.66 16.01
CA PRO A 687 16.04 -0.89 15.17
C PRO A 687 16.65 0.40 14.61
N GLU A 688 17.96 0.58 14.77
CA GLU A 688 18.68 1.69 14.14
C GLU A 688 18.93 1.40 12.65
N SER A 689 18.62 2.38 11.79
CA SER A 689 18.95 2.39 10.36
C SER A 689 18.80 3.80 9.80
N ASN A 690 19.17 4.04 8.54
CA ASN A 690 18.92 5.32 7.87
C ASN A 690 17.42 5.65 7.75
N SER A 691 16.55 4.65 7.85
CA SER A 691 15.08 4.79 7.83
C SER A 691 14.47 4.48 9.21
N GLY A 692 15.28 4.55 10.28
CA GLY A 692 14.85 4.19 11.64
C GLY A 692 14.13 5.29 12.41
N PHE A 693 14.05 6.52 11.87
CA PHE A 693 13.44 7.64 12.57
C PHE A 693 11.90 7.51 12.60
N ALA A 694 11.30 8.02 13.67
CA ALA A 694 9.87 7.90 13.93
C ALA A 694 9.10 9.09 13.36
N HIS A 695 8.04 8.81 12.61
CA HIS A 695 7.13 9.81 12.06
C HIS A 695 5.94 10.06 12.98
N PHE A 696 5.37 9.00 13.56
CA PHE A 696 4.08 9.07 14.26
C PHE A 696 3.97 8.07 15.39
N VAL A 697 3.40 8.46 16.54
CA VAL A 697 3.04 7.57 17.65
C VAL A 697 1.54 7.65 17.94
N LYS A 698 0.92 6.51 18.22
CA LYS A 698 -0.53 6.45 18.51
C LYS A 698 -0.85 5.51 19.66
N GLU A 699 -1.48 6.02 20.71
CA GLU A 699 -2.08 5.23 21.79
C GLU A 699 -3.40 4.61 21.30
N ASP A 700 -3.60 3.33 21.64
CA ASP A 700 -4.88 2.68 21.44
C ASP A 700 -5.94 3.32 22.34
N PRO A 701 -7.07 3.80 21.78
CA PRO A 701 -8.07 4.53 22.57
C PRO A 701 -8.85 3.65 23.55
N ALA A 702 -8.68 2.32 23.53
CA ALA A 702 -9.40 1.38 24.38
C ALA A 702 -8.51 0.53 25.30
N GLN A 703 -7.18 0.57 25.13
CA GLN A 703 -6.22 -0.19 25.90
C GLN A 703 -5.04 0.69 26.34
N LYS A 704 -5.08 1.16 27.59
CA LYS A 704 -3.95 1.86 28.22
C LYS A 704 -2.69 1.00 28.14
N GLY A 705 -1.56 1.61 27.80
CA GLY A 705 -0.30 0.88 27.65
C GLY A 705 0.02 0.45 26.22
N LEU A 706 -1.00 0.30 25.36
CA LEU A 706 -0.82 -0.18 23.99
C LEU A 706 -0.60 1.01 23.05
N ILE A 707 0.58 1.07 22.44
CA ILE A 707 0.95 2.13 21.49
C ILE A 707 1.47 1.54 20.17
N PHE A 708 1.29 2.27 19.09
CA PHE A 708 1.81 1.97 17.76
C PHE A 708 2.76 3.08 17.33
N VAL A 709 3.82 2.75 16.60
CA VAL A 709 4.75 3.74 16.03
C VAL A 709 5.02 3.44 14.56
N GLY A 710 4.90 4.47 13.73
CA GLY A 710 5.29 4.47 12.32
C GLY A 710 6.71 5.01 12.16
N LEU A 711 7.58 4.23 11.53
CA LEU A 711 8.93 4.61 11.13
C LEU A 711 8.99 4.86 9.61
N ASP A 712 10.14 5.33 9.12
CA ASP A 712 10.36 5.60 7.69
C ASP A 712 10.38 4.36 6.79
N ASN A 713 10.27 3.14 7.35
CA ASN A 713 10.14 1.90 6.59
C ASN A 713 9.30 0.79 7.25
N ALA A 714 8.66 1.06 8.40
CA ALA A 714 8.05 0.00 9.20
C ALA A 714 7.00 0.49 10.19
N LEU A 715 6.10 -0.43 10.57
CA LEU A 715 5.14 -0.26 11.66
C LEU A 715 5.51 -1.15 12.84
N PHE A 716 5.51 -0.60 14.04
CA PHE A 716 5.74 -1.33 15.29
C PHE A 716 4.59 -1.14 16.27
N VAL A 717 4.42 -2.11 17.17
CA VAL A 717 3.49 -2.07 18.30
C VAL A 717 4.23 -2.34 19.60
N SER A 718 3.88 -1.60 20.65
CA SER A 718 4.32 -1.86 22.01
C SER A 718 3.12 -2.10 22.91
N PRO A 719 3.10 -3.19 23.69
CA PRO A 719 1.99 -3.49 24.58
C PRO A 719 2.09 -2.81 25.96
N ASN A 720 3.21 -2.14 26.26
CA ASN A 720 3.60 -1.70 27.59
C ASN A 720 4.36 -0.37 27.56
N ASP A 721 3.82 0.62 26.85
CA ASP A 721 4.33 1.99 26.77
C ASP A 721 5.79 2.10 26.31
N GLY A 722 6.16 1.29 25.31
CA GLY A 722 7.50 1.27 24.71
C GLY A 722 8.53 0.45 25.48
N GLY A 723 8.13 -0.27 26.53
CA GLY A 723 9.03 -1.20 27.23
C GLY A 723 9.53 -2.35 26.34
N GLN A 724 8.72 -2.80 25.38
CA GLN A 724 9.09 -3.72 24.31
C GLN A 724 8.40 -3.35 23.00
N TRP A 725 9.05 -3.62 21.85
CA TRP A 725 8.52 -3.34 20.52
C TRP A 725 8.47 -4.60 19.67
N LEU A 726 7.39 -4.75 18.89
CA LEU A 726 7.18 -5.83 17.94
C LEU A 726 6.82 -5.25 16.57
N GLN A 727 7.53 -5.67 15.52
CA GLN A 727 7.23 -5.22 14.16
C GLN A 727 5.95 -5.88 13.60
N LEU A 728 5.10 -5.08 12.97
CA LEU A 728 3.93 -5.53 12.20
C LEU A 728 4.25 -5.47 10.69
N LYS A 729 5.05 -6.43 10.18
CA LYS A 729 5.49 -6.49 8.77
C LYS A 729 4.46 -7.17 7.85
N LYS A 730 4.32 -8.50 7.94
CA LYS A 730 3.40 -9.33 7.10
C LYS A 730 3.43 -8.91 5.62
N ASN A 731 2.30 -8.47 5.06
CA ASN A 731 2.15 -8.02 3.69
C ASN A 731 2.12 -6.49 3.56
N LEU A 732 2.48 -5.75 4.62
CA LEU A 732 2.72 -4.32 4.55
C LEU A 732 4.12 -4.10 3.93
N PRO A 733 4.23 -3.39 2.80
CA PRO A 733 5.52 -3.07 2.20
C PRO A 733 6.39 -2.20 3.12
N PRO A 734 7.73 -2.16 2.91
CA PRO A 734 8.67 -1.39 3.73
C PRO A 734 8.64 0.12 3.39
N SER A 735 7.43 0.70 3.34
CA SER A 735 7.16 2.10 3.00
C SER A 735 7.09 2.97 4.26
N PRO A 736 7.43 4.27 4.18
CA PRO A 736 7.27 5.16 5.33
C PRO A 736 5.83 5.19 5.84
N VAL A 737 5.68 5.09 7.16
CA VAL A 737 4.37 5.13 7.84
C VAL A 737 4.20 6.49 8.49
N TYR A 738 3.54 7.41 7.78
CA TYR A 738 3.44 8.82 8.18
C TYR A 738 2.33 9.09 9.19
N HIS A 739 1.26 8.28 9.20
CA HIS A 739 0.14 8.50 10.12
C HIS A 739 -0.64 7.23 10.41
N LEU A 740 -1.25 7.19 11.60
CA LEU A 740 -2.05 6.07 12.09
C LEU A 740 -3.39 6.57 12.66
N ALA A 741 -4.47 5.84 12.39
CA ALA A 741 -5.78 6.08 12.98
C ALA A 741 -6.43 4.75 13.41
N ILE A 742 -7.23 4.79 14.48
CA ILE A 742 -7.91 3.59 15.01
C ILE A 742 -9.42 3.85 15.04
N GLN A 743 -10.17 3.06 14.28
CA GLN A 743 -11.63 3.10 14.27
C GLN A 743 -12.16 2.41 15.54
N LYS A 744 -13.03 3.06 16.31
CA LYS A 744 -13.48 2.55 17.62
C LYS A 744 -14.48 1.39 17.54
N ASN A 745 -15.50 1.52 16.70
CA ASN A 745 -16.60 0.57 16.54
C ASN A 745 -16.14 -0.73 15.88
N PHE A 746 -15.35 -0.62 14.81
CA PHE A 746 -14.78 -1.73 14.06
C PHE A 746 -13.47 -2.22 14.68
N ARG A 747 -12.75 -1.40 15.46
CA ARG A 747 -11.43 -1.76 16.00
C ARG A 747 -10.42 -1.99 14.88
N ASP A 748 -10.49 -1.21 13.81
CA ASP A 748 -9.60 -1.34 12.67
C ASP A 748 -8.44 -0.35 12.82
N LEU A 749 -7.21 -0.78 12.53
CA LEU A 749 -6.03 0.10 12.46
C LEU A 749 -5.81 0.51 11.02
N ALA A 750 -6.02 1.80 10.73
CA ALA A 750 -5.73 2.40 9.44
C ALA A 750 -4.31 2.99 9.43
N VAL A 751 -3.61 2.78 8.32
CA VAL A 751 -2.21 3.14 8.11
C VAL A 751 -2.10 3.99 6.85
N ALA A 752 -1.63 5.23 6.99
CA ALA A 752 -1.20 6.05 5.87
C ALA A 752 0.26 5.73 5.56
N THR A 753 0.50 5.16 4.38
CA THR A 753 1.87 5.00 3.87
C THR A 753 2.19 6.13 2.91
N TYR A 754 3.40 6.65 2.99
CA TYR A 754 3.90 7.62 2.02
C TYR A 754 4.54 6.85 0.87
N GLY A 755 3.74 6.24 -0.01
CA GLY A 755 4.22 5.56 -1.22
C GLY A 755 3.54 4.24 -1.56
N ARG A 756 2.57 3.75 -0.76
CA ARG A 756 1.77 2.55 -1.03
C ARG A 756 0.28 2.72 -0.66
N GLY A 757 -0.20 3.95 -0.57
CA GLY A 757 -1.60 4.27 -0.24
C GLY A 757 -2.00 3.92 1.19
N PHE A 758 -3.29 3.70 1.40
CA PHE A 758 -3.84 3.28 2.69
C PHE A 758 -3.88 1.77 2.84
N TYR A 759 -3.59 1.32 4.06
CA TYR A 759 -3.81 -0.05 4.49
C TYR A 759 -4.70 -0.09 5.73
N ILE A 760 -5.47 -1.16 5.87
CA ILE A 760 -6.21 -1.46 7.09
C ILE A 760 -5.84 -2.84 7.61
N LEU A 761 -5.51 -2.92 8.89
CA LEU A 761 -5.54 -4.16 9.65
C LEU A 761 -6.89 -4.25 10.36
N ASP A 762 -7.79 -5.06 9.82
CA ASP A 762 -9.13 -5.19 10.38
C ASP A 762 -9.06 -5.81 11.79
N ASP A 763 -9.89 -5.33 12.72
CA ASP A 763 -10.11 -5.89 14.06
C ASP A 763 -8.82 -6.22 14.85
N ILE A 764 -8.23 -5.22 15.48
CA ILE A 764 -7.02 -5.32 16.32
C ILE A 764 -7.27 -5.93 17.70
N THR A 765 -8.44 -6.53 17.96
CA THR A 765 -8.74 -7.19 19.23
C THR A 765 -7.65 -8.19 19.66
N PRO A 766 -7.06 -9.03 18.78
CA PRO A 766 -5.97 -9.93 19.18
C PRO A 766 -4.74 -9.21 19.76
N ILE A 767 -4.43 -8.01 19.25
CA ILE A 767 -3.31 -7.16 19.73
C ILE A 767 -3.64 -6.58 21.10
N ARG A 768 -4.86 -6.05 21.29
CA ARG A 768 -5.35 -5.58 22.60
C ARG A 768 -5.29 -6.67 23.66
N GLU A 769 -5.79 -7.85 23.34
CA GLU A 769 -5.75 -8.99 24.25
C GLU A 769 -4.32 -9.46 24.55
N TRP A 770 -3.38 -9.25 23.63
CA TRP A 770 -1.97 -9.59 23.83
C TRP A 770 -1.31 -8.60 24.78
N SER A 771 -1.62 -7.31 24.62
CA SER A 771 -1.17 -6.27 25.54
C SER A 771 -1.64 -6.49 26.97
N LYS A 772 -2.87 -6.96 27.17
CA LYS A 772 -3.40 -7.29 28.51
C LYS A 772 -2.66 -8.45 29.20
N ASN A 773 -2.17 -9.42 28.45
CA ASN A 773 -1.70 -10.71 28.97
C ASN A 773 -0.36 -11.12 28.36
N LEU A 774 0.72 -10.47 28.79
CA LEU A 774 2.07 -10.65 28.22
C LEU A 774 2.71 -12.03 28.50
N THR A 775 2.20 -12.79 29.46
CA THR A 775 2.92 -13.95 30.02
C THR A 775 2.34 -15.34 29.70
N ALA A 776 1.15 -15.48 29.12
CA ALA A 776 0.68 -16.73 28.52
C ALA A 776 -0.74 -16.55 27.96
N LYS A 777 -0.92 -16.71 26.65
CA LYS A 777 -2.25 -17.07 26.12
C LYS A 777 -2.32 -18.58 25.96
N LYS A 778 -3.26 -19.19 26.68
CA LYS A 778 -3.72 -20.54 26.32
C LYS A 778 -4.44 -20.43 24.96
N SER A 779 -4.35 -21.47 24.14
CA SER A 779 -5.09 -21.53 22.88
C SER A 779 -6.58 -21.28 23.14
N GLY A 780 -7.23 -20.42 22.36
CA GLY A 780 -8.61 -20.02 22.65
C GLY A 780 -9.19 -18.91 21.78
N LEU A 781 -10.49 -18.65 21.94
CA LEU A 781 -11.22 -17.58 21.26
C LEU A 781 -10.94 -16.21 21.88
N TYR A 782 -10.80 -15.20 21.02
CA TYR A 782 -10.81 -13.81 21.47
C TYR A 782 -12.23 -13.26 21.61
N PRO A 783 -12.42 -12.20 22.42
CA PRO A 783 -13.67 -11.46 22.43
C PRO A 783 -14.07 -11.04 21.02
N LEU A 784 -15.33 -11.26 20.65
CA LEU A 784 -15.83 -10.98 19.31
C LEU A 784 -16.43 -9.58 19.26
N ARG A 785 -16.19 -8.85 18.16
CA ARG A 785 -16.86 -7.58 17.90
C ARG A 785 -18.25 -7.84 17.28
N PRO A 786 -19.24 -6.93 17.45
CA PRO A 786 -20.48 -6.98 16.70
C PRO A 786 -20.24 -6.96 15.18
N ALA A 787 -21.14 -7.56 14.41
CA ALA A 787 -21.09 -7.57 12.95
C ALA A 787 -22.37 -6.97 12.36
N TYR A 788 -22.23 -6.17 11.30
CA TYR A 788 -23.35 -5.53 10.61
C TYR A 788 -23.77 -6.33 9.38
N ARG A 789 -25.09 -6.48 9.18
CA ARG A 789 -25.67 -7.02 7.93
C ARG A 789 -25.70 -5.96 6.83
N PHE A 790 -24.56 -5.68 6.21
CA PHE A 790 -24.52 -4.73 5.10
C PHE A 790 -25.24 -5.26 3.86
N ASN A 791 -25.98 -4.38 3.19
CA ASN A 791 -26.56 -4.68 1.88
C ASN A 791 -25.63 -4.16 0.77
N PHE A 792 -25.43 -5.00 -0.25
CA PHE A 792 -24.63 -4.62 -1.40
C PHE A 792 -25.38 -3.58 -2.25
N LYS A 793 -24.61 -2.63 -2.80
CA LYS A 793 -25.03 -1.65 -3.81
C LYS A 793 -24.50 -2.09 -5.17
N GLY A 794 -25.11 -1.59 -6.24
CA GLY A 794 -24.61 -1.79 -7.60
C GLY A 794 -23.14 -1.37 -7.73
N ALA A 795 -22.34 -2.17 -8.43
CA ALA A 795 -20.91 -1.93 -8.55
C ALA A 795 -20.58 -1.01 -9.72
N ASN A 796 -19.65 -0.07 -9.49
CA ASN A 796 -18.98 0.65 -10.56
C ASN A 796 -17.93 -0.29 -11.18
N HIS A 797 -17.94 -0.42 -12.51
CA HIS A 797 -16.95 -1.22 -13.22
C HIS A 797 -15.61 -0.48 -13.29
N ASP A 798 -14.51 -1.21 -13.12
CA ASP A 798 -13.15 -0.70 -13.24
C ASP A 798 -12.35 -1.65 -14.14
N GLY A 799 -11.51 -1.09 -15.00
CA GLY A 799 -10.72 -1.78 -16.00
C GLY A 799 -9.51 -2.50 -15.43
N GLY A 800 -9.69 -3.43 -14.48
CA GLY A 800 -8.61 -4.32 -14.01
C GLY A 800 -7.33 -3.62 -13.52
N ASP A 801 -7.43 -2.36 -13.07
CA ASP A 801 -6.27 -1.55 -12.72
C ASP A 801 -5.59 -2.04 -11.44
N ALA A 802 -4.26 -1.84 -11.36
CA ALA A 802 -3.42 -2.26 -10.23
C ALA A 802 -3.70 -1.50 -8.92
N VAL A 803 -4.60 -0.52 -8.95
CA VAL A 803 -4.93 0.39 -7.84
C VAL A 803 -6.26 0.07 -7.16
N ARG A 804 -6.98 -0.97 -7.62
CA ARG A 804 -8.25 -1.38 -7.01
C ARG A 804 -8.03 -1.89 -5.58
N GLY A 805 -8.69 -1.25 -4.62
CA GLY A 805 -8.64 -1.65 -3.22
C GLY A 805 -9.46 -2.90 -2.89
N GLU A 806 -9.09 -3.52 -1.79
CA GLU A 806 -9.66 -4.76 -1.27
C GLU A 806 -10.64 -4.49 -0.13
N ASN A 807 -11.82 -5.10 -0.24
CA ASN A 807 -12.77 -5.18 0.87
C ASN A 807 -12.37 -6.29 1.85
N PRO A 808 -12.71 -6.16 3.15
CA PRO A 808 -12.67 -7.31 4.04
C PRO A 808 -13.72 -8.34 3.57
N PRO A 809 -13.53 -9.65 3.85
CA PRO A 809 -14.58 -10.63 3.65
C PRO A 809 -15.88 -10.20 4.35
N TYR A 810 -17.02 -10.41 3.69
CA TYR A 810 -18.31 -10.02 4.24
C TYR A 810 -18.61 -10.77 5.55
N GLY A 811 -19.11 -10.04 6.55
CA GLY A 811 -19.66 -10.58 7.78
C GLY A 811 -18.78 -10.38 9.03
N ALA A 812 -18.75 -11.39 9.89
CA ALA A 812 -18.14 -11.35 11.21
C ALA A 812 -16.71 -11.89 11.23
N SER A 813 -15.74 -11.09 11.71
CA SER A 813 -14.39 -11.57 12.03
C SER A 813 -14.39 -12.39 13.33
N ILE A 814 -13.92 -13.63 13.25
CA ILE A 814 -13.76 -14.52 14.41
C ILE A 814 -12.27 -14.80 14.58
N ASN A 815 -11.69 -14.27 15.66
CA ASN A 815 -10.27 -14.40 15.95
C ASN A 815 -10.03 -15.43 17.06
N TYR A 816 -8.98 -16.23 16.92
CA TYR A 816 -8.52 -17.16 17.95
C TYR A 816 -6.99 -17.25 17.97
N PHE A 817 -6.44 -17.72 19.08
CA PHE A 817 -5.02 -17.96 19.26
C PHE A 817 -4.73 -19.45 19.39
N LEU A 818 -3.63 -19.91 18.81
CA LEU A 818 -3.08 -21.24 19.00
C LEU A 818 -1.66 -21.11 19.57
N ALA A 819 -1.41 -21.70 20.74
CA ALA A 819 -0.10 -21.68 21.39
C ALA A 819 0.95 -22.48 20.60
N ASP A 820 0.51 -23.47 19.83
CA ASP A 820 1.34 -24.26 18.93
C ASP A 820 0.54 -24.67 17.68
N THR A 821 1.23 -25.10 16.63
CA THR A 821 0.61 -25.63 15.42
C THR A 821 -0.07 -26.96 15.73
N LEU A 822 -1.38 -27.05 15.45
CA LEU A 822 -2.17 -28.25 15.74
C LEU A 822 -2.06 -29.30 14.62
N LYS A 823 -2.20 -30.58 14.98
CA LYS A 823 -2.25 -31.67 13.99
C LYS A 823 -3.55 -31.66 13.19
N THR A 824 -4.66 -31.30 13.83
CA THR A 824 -5.99 -31.22 13.21
C THR A 824 -6.40 -29.76 13.05
N ALA A 825 -7.13 -29.47 11.99
CA ALA A 825 -7.67 -28.14 11.77
C ALA A 825 -8.80 -27.85 12.79
N PRO A 826 -8.73 -26.73 13.53
CA PRO A 826 -9.77 -26.36 14.47
C PRO A 826 -11.10 -26.11 13.74
N LYS A 827 -12.21 -26.38 14.42
CA LYS A 827 -13.56 -26.14 13.90
C LYS A 827 -14.22 -25.01 14.67
N VAL A 828 -14.71 -24.01 13.96
CA VAL A 828 -15.53 -22.94 14.50
C VAL A 828 -16.98 -23.25 14.20
N PHE A 829 -17.80 -23.43 15.23
CA PHE A 829 -19.25 -23.62 15.10
C PHE A 829 -19.95 -22.32 15.43
N VAL A 830 -20.87 -21.90 14.58
CA VAL A 830 -21.80 -20.82 14.88
C VAL A 830 -23.15 -21.43 15.18
N LEU A 831 -23.69 -21.15 16.36
CA LEU A 831 -24.97 -21.67 16.83
C LEU A 831 -26.02 -20.56 16.90
N SER A 832 -27.26 -20.94 16.62
CA SER A 832 -28.44 -20.12 16.85
C SER A 832 -28.61 -19.81 18.36
N PRO A 833 -29.43 -18.81 18.72
CA PRO A 833 -29.75 -18.60 20.14
C PRO A 833 -30.43 -19.81 20.79
N MET A 834 -31.04 -20.72 20.00
CA MET A 834 -31.63 -21.98 20.47
C MET A 834 -30.62 -23.14 20.56
N GLY A 835 -29.39 -22.96 20.08
CA GLY A 835 -28.33 -23.98 20.12
C GLY A 835 -28.14 -24.79 18.83
N ASP A 836 -28.96 -24.57 17.81
CA ASP A 836 -28.82 -25.24 16.50
C ASP A 836 -27.56 -24.80 15.78
N THR A 837 -26.83 -25.71 15.13
CA THR A 837 -25.68 -25.33 14.31
C THR A 837 -26.13 -24.64 13.03
N ILE A 838 -25.66 -23.41 12.83
CA ILE A 838 -25.92 -22.59 11.63
C ILE A 838 -24.81 -22.78 10.60
N GLN A 839 -23.56 -22.76 11.06
CA GLN A 839 -22.39 -22.79 10.20
C GLN A 839 -21.25 -23.52 10.89
N THR A 840 -20.50 -24.32 10.13
CA THR A 840 -19.24 -24.93 10.57
C THR A 840 -18.10 -24.44 9.69
N ILE A 841 -17.15 -23.71 10.27
CA ILE A 841 -16.01 -23.13 9.56
C ILE A 841 -14.74 -23.88 9.97
N THR A 842 -13.93 -24.27 9.00
CA THR A 842 -12.61 -24.87 9.27
C THR A 842 -11.58 -23.75 9.39
N GLY A 843 -10.91 -23.66 10.53
CA GLY A 843 -9.86 -22.68 10.77
C GLY A 843 -8.47 -23.19 10.37
N SER A 844 -7.53 -22.26 10.26
CA SER A 844 -6.09 -22.57 10.19
C SER A 844 -5.61 -23.23 11.49
N ASN A 845 -4.75 -24.24 11.35
CA ASN A 845 -4.09 -24.93 12.47
C ASN A 845 -2.73 -24.33 12.84
N LEU A 846 -2.32 -23.21 12.24
CA LEU A 846 -1.01 -22.60 12.46
C LEU A 846 -0.91 -21.94 13.84
N LYS A 847 0.28 -22.04 14.46
CA LYS A 847 0.63 -21.31 15.68
C LYS A 847 0.39 -19.79 15.51
N GLY A 848 -0.03 -19.13 16.58
CA GLY A 848 -0.28 -17.70 16.64
C GLY A 848 -1.76 -17.33 16.53
N VAL A 849 -2.03 -16.05 16.23
CA VAL A 849 -3.36 -15.51 15.98
C VAL A 849 -3.83 -15.97 14.61
N ASN A 850 -5.07 -16.44 14.53
CA ASN A 850 -5.74 -16.86 13.32
C ASN A 850 -7.10 -16.15 13.24
N ARG A 851 -7.61 -15.98 12.01
CA ARG A 851 -8.91 -15.35 11.74
C ARG A 851 -9.68 -16.17 10.72
N VAL A 852 -10.97 -16.37 11.01
CA VAL A 852 -11.97 -16.83 10.04
C VAL A 852 -13.11 -15.83 9.96
N TRP A 853 -13.89 -15.90 8.88
CA TRP A 853 -15.03 -15.01 8.67
C TRP A 853 -16.31 -15.82 8.57
N TRP A 854 -17.33 -15.42 9.34
CA TRP A 854 -18.68 -15.91 9.18
C TRP A 854 -19.49 -14.91 8.37
N ASN A 855 -19.92 -15.32 7.17
CA ASN A 855 -20.73 -14.53 6.24
C ASN A 855 -22.16 -14.19 6.72
N LEU A 856 -22.46 -14.38 8.01
CA LEU A 856 -23.78 -14.14 8.61
C LEU A 856 -24.89 -14.95 7.94
N ALA A 857 -24.56 -16.12 7.41
CA ALA A 857 -25.50 -17.01 6.76
C ALA A 857 -25.36 -18.46 7.25
N HIS A 858 -26.35 -19.27 6.95
CA HIS A 858 -26.31 -20.72 7.15
C HIS A 858 -25.27 -21.38 6.23
N GLU A 859 -24.90 -22.61 6.54
CA GLU A 859 -24.06 -23.43 5.65
C GLU A 859 -24.71 -23.57 4.27
N GLU A 860 -23.92 -23.57 3.20
CA GLU A 860 -24.46 -23.82 1.86
C GLU A 860 -24.99 -25.27 1.76
N LEU A 861 -26.08 -25.50 1.04
CA LEU A 861 -26.51 -26.87 0.76
C LEU A 861 -25.53 -27.52 -0.23
N LYS A 862 -25.32 -28.82 -0.11
CA LYS A 862 -24.53 -29.57 -1.08
C LYS A 862 -25.47 -30.07 -2.19
N MET A 863 -25.18 -29.70 -3.43
CA MET A 863 -25.87 -30.24 -4.60
C MET A 863 -25.69 -31.76 -4.67
N PRO A 864 -26.72 -32.52 -5.10
CA PRO A 864 -26.59 -33.96 -5.28
C PRO A 864 -25.64 -34.28 -6.43
N SER A 865 -24.90 -35.38 -6.29
CA SER A 865 -24.11 -35.94 -7.40
C SER A 865 -25.00 -36.86 -8.24
N LEU A 866 -25.11 -36.57 -9.54
CA LEU A 866 -25.90 -37.38 -10.46
C LEU A 866 -25.09 -38.63 -10.85
N LYS A 867 -25.72 -39.80 -10.85
CA LYS A 867 -25.09 -41.10 -11.12
C LYS A 867 -25.40 -41.63 -12.52
N THR A 868 -26.24 -40.93 -13.27
CA THR A 868 -26.66 -41.30 -14.62
C THR A 868 -26.26 -40.25 -15.65
N LYS A 869 -26.14 -40.69 -16.91
CA LYS A 869 -25.95 -39.80 -18.06
C LYS A 869 -27.32 -39.25 -18.53
N PRO A 870 -27.38 -38.02 -19.06
CA PRO A 870 -28.58 -37.54 -19.75
C PRO A 870 -28.93 -38.46 -20.94
N LYS A 871 -30.22 -38.78 -21.11
CA LYS A 871 -30.68 -39.66 -22.21
C LYS A 871 -30.32 -39.06 -23.57
N GLY A 872 -29.71 -39.88 -24.44
CA GLY A 872 -29.30 -39.50 -25.79
C GLY A 872 -28.09 -38.55 -25.85
N LYS A 873 -27.31 -38.42 -24.78
CA LYS A 873 -26.12 -37.56 -24.69
C LYS A 873 -24.90 -38.36 -24.28
N ASP A 874 -24.53 -39.39 -25.06
CA ASP A 874 -23.47 -40.33 -24.70
C ASP A 874 -22.09 -39.70 -24.50
N PHE A 875 -21.88 -38.52 -25.10
CA PHE A 875 -20.68 -37.69 -24.94
C PHE A 875 -20.51 -37.12 -23.53
N VAL A 876 -21.57 -37.07 -22.71
CA VAL A 876 -21.46 -36.72 -21.29
C VAL A 876 -20.87 -37.91 -20.55
N THR A 877 -19.79 -37.69 -19.83
CA THR A 877 -19.08 -38.74 -19.09
C THR A 877 -19.35 -38.63 -17.60
N LEU A 878 -19.31 -39.78 -16.91
CA LEU A 878 -19.24 -39.84 -15.46
C LEU A 878 -17.77 -39.85 -15.06
N ASP A 879 -17.45 -39.23 -13.94
CA ASP A 879 -16.12 -39.22 -13.35
C ASP A 879 -15.71 -40.60 -12.82
N ALA A 880 -14.49 -40.69 -12.27
CA ALA A 880 -13.95 -41.93 -11.71
C ALA A 880 -14.78 -42.51 -10.54
N THR A 881 -15.68 -41.73 -9.93
CA THR A 881 -16.60 -42.18 -8.88
C THR A 881 -17.95 -42.65 -9.44
N GLY A 882 -18.12 -42.62 -10.76
CA GLY A 882 -19.39 -42.91 -11.42
C GLY A 882 -20.40 -41.78 -11.25
N SER A 883 -19.95 -40.53 -11.13
CA SER A 883 -20.83 -39.38 -10.91
C SER A 883 -20.60 -38.25 -11.92
N ARG A 884 -21.57 -37.35 -12.04
CA ARG A 884 -21.40 -36.03 -12.63
C ARG A 884 -22.05 -35.00 -11.72
N LEU A 885 -21.64 -33.74 -11.86
CA LEU A 885 -22.25 -32.64 -11.11
C LEU A 885 -23.63 -32.32 -11.69
N MET A 886 -24.59 -32.06 -10.81
CA MET A 886 -25.79 -31.31 -11.16
C MET A 886 -25.38 -29.87 -11.43
N TYR A 887 -25.86 -29.28 -12.53
CA TYR A 887 -25.45 -27.95 -12.96
C TYR A 887 -26.67 -27.06 -13.15
N VAL A 888 -26.88 -26.11 -12.24
CA VAL A 888 -27.98 -25.14 -12.31
C VAL A 888 -27.38 -23.75 -12.57
N PRO A 889 -27.31 -23.29 -13.82
CA PRO A 889 -26.86 -21.95 -14.13
C PRO A 889 -27.88 -20.89 -13.70
N ASP A 890 -27.37 -19.71 -13.36
CA ASP A 890 -28.16 -18.48 -13.32
C ASP A 890 -27.88 -17.68 -14.59
N LEU A 891 -28.93 -17.08 -15.15
CA LEU A 891 -28.90 -16.28 -16.38
C LEU A 891 -27.98 -15.06 -16.26
N ASP A 892 -27.91 -14.41 -15.09
CA ASP A 892 -27.31 -13.08 -14.95
C ASP A 892 -26.16 -13.00 -13.93
N ILE A 893 -26.13 -13.85 -12.89
CA ILE A 893 -25.22 -13.67 -11.73
C ILE A 893 -24.49 -14.97 -11.31
N GLY A 894 -24.22 -15.86 -12.26
CA GLY A 894 -23.42 -17.09 -12.05
C GLY A 894 -24.10 -18.21 -11.24
N PRO A 895 -23.63 -19.46 -11.33
CA PRO A 895 -24.26 -20.59 -10.65
C PRO A 895 -24.10 -20.43 -9.14
N GLY A 896 -25.17 -20.61 -8.37
CA GLY A 896 -25.03 -20.62 -6.91
C GLY A 896 -26.34 -20.58 -6.12
N MET A 897 -26.40 -21.42 -5.10
CA MET A 897 -27.32 -21.26 -3.99
C MET A 897 -26.83 -20.13 -3.10
N GLU A 898 -27.66 -19.12 -2.85
CA GLU A 898 -27.32 -18.12 -1.84
C GLU A 898 -27.73 -18.67 -0.45
N PRO A 899 -26.79 -18.81 0.50
CA PRO A 899 -27.11 -19.29 1.83
C PRO A 899 -28.01 -18.28 2.56
N ILE A 900 -28.96 -18.80 3.34
CA ILE A 900 -29.93 -17.96 4.03
C ILE A 900 -29.25 -17.14 5.12
N ARG A 901 -29.50 -15.84 5.08
CA ARG A 901 -28.86 -14.85 5.91
C ARG A 901 -29.56 -14.80 7.28
N VAL A 902 -28.82 -14.81 8.40
CA VAL A 902 -29.41 -14.92 9.75
C VAL A 902 -30.04 -13.61 10.24
N PRO A 903 -31.11 -13.65 11.07
CA PRO A 903 -31.72 -12.44 11.59
C PRO A 903 -30.81 -11.69 12.57
N LEU A 904 -31.26 -10.52 13.01
CA LEU A 904 -30.59 -9.77 14.09
C LEU A 904 -30.66 -10.56 15.40
N GLY A 905 -29.60 -10.54 16.20
CA GLY A 905 -29.59 -11.24 17.47
C GLY A 905 -28.20 -11.57 18.01
N THR A 906 -28.18 -12.38 19.07
CA THR A 906 -26.94 -12.87 19.69
C THR A 906 -26.75 -14.34 19.36
N TYR A 907 -25.60 -14.67 18.78
CA TYR A 907 -25.22 -16.00 18.34
C TYR A 907 -24.08 -16.53 19.19
N GLN A 908 -24.02 -17.85 19.37
CA GLN A 908 -22.92 -18.49 20.09
C GLN A 908 -21.86 -18.93 19.09
N VAL A 909 -20.59 -18.61 19.34
CA VAL A 909 -19.46 -19.06 18.54
C VAL A 909 -18.62 -19.99 19.40
N LEU A 910 -18.43 -21.23 18.93
CA LEU A 910 -17.63 -22.23 19.60
C LEU A 910 -16.36 -22.51 18.80
N LEU A 911 -15.21 -22.57 19.46
CA LEU A 911 -13.96 -23.07 18.87
C LEU A 911 -13.69 -24.45 19.45
N LYS A 912 -13.66 -25.46 18.60
CA LYS A 912 -13.30 -26.83 18.95
C LYS A 912 -11.90 -27.14 18.44
N THR A 913 -11.04 -27.57 19.38
CA THR A 913 -9.70 -28.08 19.14
C THR A 913 -9.55 -29.46 19.79
N ASP A 914 -8.43 -30.15 19.56
CA ASP A 914 -8.11 -31.40 20.27
C ASP A 914 -8.01 -31.19 21.80
N ALA A 915 -7.71 -29.97 22.24
CA ALA A 915 -7.56 -29.62 23.65
C ALA A 915 -8.89 -29.30 24.36
N GLY A 916 -9.98 -29.05 23.62
CA GLY A 916 -11.28 -28.71 24.20
C GLY A 916 -12.13 -27.77 23.34
N VAL A 917 -13.20 -27.26 23.95
CA VAL A 917 -14.16 -26.34 23.34
C VAL A 917 -14.21 -25.03 24.13
N GLU A 918 -14.06 -23.91 23.44
CA GLU A 918 -14.29 -22.58 24.00
C GLU A 918 -15.49 -21.90 23.37
N LYS A 919 -16.09 -20.95 24.08
CA LYS A 919 -17.32 -20.27 23.68
C LYS A 919 -17.21 -18.76 23.83
N GLN A 920 -17.72 -18.04 22.84
CA GLN A 920 -17.94 -16.59 22.85
C GLN A 920 -19.33 -16.25 22.30
N MET A 921 -19.82 -15.04 22.61
CA MET A 921 -21.06 -14.50 22.05
C MET A 921 -20.74 -13.48 20.96
N LEU A 922 -21.51 -13.49 19.88
CA LEU A 922 -21.42 -12.53 18.78
C LEU A 922 -22.77 -11.86 18.54
N GLN A 923 -22.78 -10.54 18.44
CA GLN A 923 -23.98 -9.77 18.12
C GLN A 923 -24.05 -9.45 16.63
N VAL A 924 -25.20 -9.73 16.00
CA VAL A 924 -25.52 -9.34 14.63
C VAL A 924 -26.44 -8.13 14.65
N LEU A 925 -25.98 -7.04 14.03
CA LEU A 925 -26.61 -5.72 13.99
C LEU A 925 -27.16 -5.41 12.60
N GLN A 926 -28.14 -4.52 12.58
CA GLN A 926 -28.75 -4.03 11.34
C GLN A 926 -27.85 -2.99 10.68
N ASP A 927 -27.78 -2.97 9.35
CA ASP A 927 -27.22 -1.83 8.61
C ASP A 927 -28.12 -0.60 8.86
N PRO A 928 -27.59 0.47 9.48
CA PRO A 928 -28.39 1.67 9.79
C PRO A 928 -28.90 2.40 8.54
N ASN A 929 -28.42 2.04 7.34
CA ASN A 929 -28.83 2.65 6.08
C ASN A 929 -29.85 1.79 5.28
N ALA A 930 -30.22 0.60 5.76
CA ALA A 930 -31.02 -0.34 4.98
C ALA A 930 -32.52 -0.01 4.92
N GLY A 931 -33.04 0.84 5.81
CA GLY A 931 -34.46 1.20 5.89
C GLY A 931 -35.42 0.05 6.24
N SER A 932 -34.91 -1.16 6.47
CA SER A 932 -35.66 -2.36 6.80
C SER A 932 -36.16 -2.37 8.26
N THR A 933 -37.15 -3.22 8.56
CA THR A 933 -37.61 -3.46 9.95
C THR A 933 -37.15 -4.83 10.45
N LYS A 934 -37.07 -5.00 11.78
CA LYS A 934 -36.69 -6.28 12.39
C LYS A 934 -37.69 -7.39 12.01
N GLU A 935 -38.96 -7.04 11.93
CA GLU A 935 -40.07 -7.91 11.58
C GLU A 935 -39.96 -8.36 10.11
N ALA A 936 -39.60 -7.45 9.21
CA ALA A 936 -39.36 -7.76 7.80
C ALA A 936 -38.20 -8.75 7.63
N ILE A 937 -37.06 -8.49 8.30
CA ILE A 937 -35.89 -9.40 8.31
C ILE A 937 -36.29 -10.79 8.85
N ALA A 938 -37.06 -10.83 9.93
CA ALA A 938 -37.51 -12.10 10.53
C ALA A 938 -38.47 -12.88 9.60
N ALA A 939 -39.41 -12.19 8.95
CA ALA A 939 -40.33 -12.80 7.98
C ALA A 939 -39.58 -13.35 6.77
N GLN A 940 -38.59 -12.62 6.27
CA GLN A 940 -37.75 -13.06 5.16
C GLN A 940 -36.90 -14.26 5.50
N TYR A 941 -36.32 -14.27 6.71
CA TYR A 941 -35.58 -15.41 7.23
C TYR A 941 -36.47 -16.65 7.37
N ALA A 942 -37.74 -16.48 7.79
CA ALA A 942 -38.69 -17.58 7.87
C ALA A 942 -38.98 -18.20 6.49
N LEU A 943 -39.18 -17.38 5.45
CA LEU A 943 -39.29 -17.86 4.07
C LEU A 943 -38.01 -18.58 3.63
N GLY A 944 -36.84 -17.99 3.89
CA GLY A 944 -35.55 -18.60 3.57
C GLY A 944 -35.38 -19.98 4.20
N LYS A 945 -35.74 -20.15 5.48
CA LYS A 945 -35.72 -21.46 6.15
C LYS A 945 -36.64 -22.47 5.46
N ASP A 946 -37.84 -22.07 5.07
CA ASP A 946 -38.80 -22.94 4.39
C ASP A 946 -38.31 -23.36 2.99
N LEU A 947 -37.76 -22.41 2.22
CA LEU A 947 -37.13 -22.67 0.93
C LEU A 947 -35.95 -23.62 1.07
N ARG A 948 -35.05 -23.36 2.02
CA ARG A 948 -33.89 -24.22 2.30
C ARG A 948 -34.31 -25.66 2.62
N ALA A 949 -35.31 -25.84 3.49
CA ALA A 949 -35.81 -27.16 3.84
C ALA A 949 -36.42 -27.88 2.62
N SER A 950 -37.16 -27.14 1.79
CA SER A 950 -37.78 -27.67 0.56
C SER A 950 -36.74 -28.07 -0.48
N ILE A 951 -35.72 -27.23 -0.73
CA ILE A 951 -34.61 -27.51 -1.65
C ILE A 951 -33.83 -28.74 -1.18
N LYS A 952 -33.51 -28.82 0.13
CA LYS A 952 -32.82 -29.98 0.69
C LYS A 952 -33.63 -31.26 0.47
N ALA A 953 -34.94 -31.22 0.69
CA ALA A 953 -35.80 -32.38 0.45
C ALA A 953 -35.80 -32.81 -1.03
N CYS A 954 -35.77 -31.86 -1.98
CA CYS A 954 -35.57 -32.16 -3.39
C CYS A 954 -34.22 -32.81 -3.66
N PHE A 955 -33.12 -32.26 -3.13
CA PHE A 955 -31.78 -32.83 -3.32
C PHE A 955 -31.64 -34.23 -2.76
N ASP A 956 -32.16 -34.48 -1.56
CA ASP A 956 -32.13 -35.80 -0.94
C ASP A 956 -32.91 -36.80 -1.81
N LEU A 957 -34.07 -36.41 -2.35
CA LEU A 957 -34.88 -37.26 -3.23
C LEU A 957 -34.19 -37.52 -4.58
N ILE A 958 -33.59 -36.50 -5.20
CA ILE A 958 -32.83 -36.62 -6.44
C ILE A 958 -31.64 -37.59 -6.23
N ALA A 959 -30.88 -37.42 -5.15
CA ALA A 959 -29.75 -38.30 -4.85
C ALA A 959 -30.20 -39.76 -4.68
N GLU A 960 -31.34 -39.99 -4.02
CA GLU A 960 -31.91 -41.32 -3.84
C GLU A 960 -32.35 -41.93 -5.19
N MET A 961 -33.05 -41.15 -6.02
CA MET A 961 -33.48 -41.57 -7.36
C MET A 961 -32.30 -41.88 -8.27
N GLU A 962 -31.27 -41.04 -8.32
CA GLU A 962 -30.07 -41.22 -9.14
C GLU A 962 -29.32 -42.52 -8.78
N ILE A 963 -29.15 -42.83 -7.49
CA ILE A 963 -28.54 -44.09 -7.04
C ILE A 963 -29.34 -45.30 -7.54
N LYS A 964 -30.67 -45.26 -7.39
CA LYS A 964 -31.55 -46.36 -7.83
C LYS A 964 -31.58 -46.49 -9.35
N ARG A 965 -31.68 -45.38 -10.09
CA ARG A 965 -31.63 -45.37 -11.56
C ARG A 965 -30.31 -45.94 -12.07
N ALA A 966 -29.18 -45.54 -11.49
CA ALA A 966 -27.87 -46.08 -11.88
C ALA A 966 -27.77 -47.61 -11.63
N ALA A 967 -28.33 -48.11 -10.52
CA ALA A 967 -28.37 -49.54 -10.25
C ALA A 967 -29.24 -50.30 -11.27
N LEU A 968 -30.41 -49.78 -11.61
CA LEU A 968 -31.32 -50.38 -12.59
C LEU A 968 -30.74 -50.37 -14.01
N LEU A 969 -30.12 -49.25 -14.42
CA LEU A 969 -29.42 -49.17 -15.71
C LEU A 969 -28.26 -50.17 -15.80
N LYS A 970 -27.62 -50.48 -14.67
CA LYS A 970 -26.56 -51.49 -14.60
C LYS A 970 -27.11 -52.92 -14.68
N GLU A 971 -28.28 -53.19 -14.09
CA GLU A 971 -28.95 -54.49 -14.18
C GLU A 971 -29.42 -54.80 -15.61
N ASN A 972 -29.96 -53.79 -16.31
CA ASN A 972 -30.29 -53.84 -17.74
C ASN A 972 -31.27 -54.97 -18.16
N SER A 973 -32.13 -55.43 -17.23
CA SER A 973 -33.25 -56.33 -17.51
C SER A 973 -34.48 -55.55 -17.99
N ALA A 974 -35.39 -56.18 -18.75
CA ALA A 974 -36.62 -55.51 -19.21
C ALA A 974 -37.45 -54.93 -18.04
N LYS A 975 -37.50 -55.63 -16.90
CA LYS A 975 -38.16 -55.17 -15.68
C LYS A 975 -37.42 -53.96 -15.08
N SER A 976 -36.09 -54.01 -14.97
CA SER A 976 -35.29 -52.92 -14.41
C SER A 976 -35.35 -51.64 -15.27
N LEU A 977 -35.34 -51.76 -16.60
CA LEU A 977 -35.47 -50.63 -17.52
C LEU A 977 -36.86 -49.99 -17.46
N ALA A 978 -37.92 -50.79 -17.26
CA ALA A 978 -39.27 -50.26 -17.05
C ALA A 978 -39.38 -49.46 -15.75
N LEU A 979 -38.79 -49.96 -14.65
CA LEU A 979 -38.73 -49.25 -13.36
C LEU A 979 -37.84 -48.01 -13.44
N GLU A 980 -36.71 -48.07 -14.15
CA GLU A 980 -35.84 -46.91 -14.41
C GLU A 980 -36.59 -45.83 -15.16
N GLN A 981 -37.36 -46.20 -16.19
CA GLN A 981 -38.12 -45.23 -16.98
C GLN A 981 -39.18 -44.53 -16.12
N GLN A 982 -39.82 -45.24 -15.19
CA GLN A 982 -40.76 -44.63 -14.24
C GLN A 982 -40.02 -43.66 -13.28
N LEU A 983 -38.85 -44.03 -12.78
CA LEU A 983 -38.01 -43.13 -11.98
C LEU A 983 -37.55 -41.90 -12.77
N TYR A 984 -37.12 -42.07 -14.02
CA TYR A 984 -36.70 -40.99 -14.90
C TYR A 984 -37.83 -39.96 -15.11
N VAL A 985 -39.08 -40.42 -15.27
CA VAL A 985 -40.24 -39.54 -15.43
C VAL A 985 -40.58 -38.78 -14.14
N LEU A 986 -40.35 -39.36 -12.96
CA LEU A 986 -40.54 -38.66 -11.69
C LEU A 986 -39.42 -37.65 -11.45
N GLU A 987 -38.19 -38.05 -11.71
CA GLU A 987 -37.00 -37.24 -11.52
C GLU A 987 -36.96 -36.03 -12.47
N SER A 988 -37.43 -36.18 -13.72
CA SER A 988 -37.54 -35.07 -14.69
C SER A 988 -38.54 -33.98 -14.29
N LYS A 989 -39.37 -34.21 -13.26
CA LYS A 989 -40.20 -33.17 -12.62
C LYS A 989 -39.46 -32.43 -11.50
N LEU A 990 -38.37 -32.99 -10.99
CA LEU A 990 -37.57 -32.40 -9.91
C LEU A 990 -36.47 -31.49 -10.46
N PHE A 991 -35.79 -31.90 -11.52
CA PHE A 991 -34.74 -31.11 -12.18
C PHE A 991 -34.63 -31.41 -13.68
N ASP A 992 -33.91 -30.57 -14.44
CA ASP A 992 -33.64 -30.81 -15.86
C ASP A 992 -32.67 -32.00 -16.05
N THR A 993 -33.24 -33.17 -16.32
CA THR A 993 -32.50 -34.41 -16.60
C THR A 993 -31.68 -34.36 -17.90
N HIS A 994 -31.83 -33.32 -18.73
CA HIS A 994 -31.07 -33.15 -19.98
C HIS A 994 -29.77 -32.37 -19.82
N GLN A 995 -29.49 -31.81 -18.62
CA GLN A 995 -28.27 -31.04 -18.35
C GLN A 995 -27.00 -31.78 -18.75
N THR A 996 -26.24 -31.20 -19.69
CA THR A 996 -24.92 -31.68 -20.14
C THR A 996 -23.77 -31.02 -19.37
N GLY A 997 -24.08 -30.00 -18.57
CA GLY A 997 -23.11 -29.14 -17.88
C GLY A 997 -22.80 -27.84 -18.63
N ALA A 998 -23.50 -27.57 -19.74
CA ALA A 998 -23.36 -26.32 -20.48
C ALA A 998 -24.31 -25.25 -19.92
N ARG A 999 -23.84 -23.98 -19.86
CA ARG A 999 -24.67 -22.83 -19.44
C ARG A 999 -25.98 -22.70 -20.22
N TRP A 1000 -25.98 -23.08 -21.48
CA TRP A 1000 -27.12 -22.89 -22.39
C TRP A 1000 -28.14 -24.04 -22.39
N ASP A 1001 -27.97 -25.06 -21.53
CA ASP A 1001 -28.95 -26.15 -21.42
C ASP A 1001 -30.29 -25.65 -20.86
N ASP A 1002 -30.27 -24.69 -19.92
CA ASP A 1002 -31.46 -24.10 -19.29
C ASP A 1002 -32.35 -23.27 -20.23
N PHE A 1003 -31.83 -22.86 -21.39
CA PHE A 1003 -32.66 -22.21 -22.43
C PHE A 1003 -33.35 -23.22 -23.33
N ARG A 1004 -32.88 -24.47 -23.34
CA ARG A 1004 -33.40 -25.53 -24.21
C ARG A 1004 -34.49 -26.34 -23.53
N ASN A 1005 -34.46 -26.41 -22.20
CA ASN A 1005 -35.43 -27.17 -21.40
C ASN A 1005 -36.01 -26.29 -20.29
N PRO A 1006 -37.29 -26.46 -19.94
CA PRO A 1006 -37.90 -25.69 -18.87
C PRO A 1006 -37.33 -26.07 -17.49
N ALA A 1007 -37.05 -25.05 -16.68
CA ALA A 1007 -36.72 -25.21 -15.26
C ALA A 1007 -37.82 -25.99 -14.52
N GLN A 1008 -37.41 -26.93 -13.66
CA GLN A 1008 -38.30 -27.79 -12.89
C GLN A 1008 -38.41 -27.30 -11.44
N ILE A 1009 -38.95 -28.13 -10.55
CA ILE A 1009 -39.27 -27.72 -9.17
C ILE A 1009 -38.02 -27.20 -8.44
N THR A 1010 -36.88 -27.89 -8.56
CA THR A 1010 -35.66 -27.57 -7.83
C THR A 1010 -35.04 -26.27 -8.32
N GLU A 1011 -34.89 -26.08 -9.64
CA GLU A 1011 -34.34 -24.86 -10.22
C GLU A 1011 -35.20 -23.63 -9.88
N ARG A 1012 -36.53 -23.78 -9.87
CA ARG A 1012 -37.46 -22.70 -9.50
C ARG A 1012 -37.36 -22.34 -8.02
N LEU A 1013 -37.26 -23.33 -7.13
CA LEU A 1013 -37.03 -23.09 -5.71
C LEU A 1013 -35.69 -22.40 -5.46
N LEU A 1014 -34.64 -22.82 -6.18
CA LEU A 1014 -33.32 -22.22 -6.15
C LEU A 1014 -33.34 -20.75 -6.61
N ALA A 1015 -34.04 -20.45 -7.70
CA ALA A 1015 -34.20 -19.09 -8.22
C ALA A 1015 -34.87 -18.17 -7.19
N ILE A 1016 -36.02 -18.59 -6.63
CA ILE A 1016 -36.72 -17.82 -5.59
C ILE A 1016 -35.81 -17.63 -4.37
N SER A 1017 -35.13 -18.70 -3.93
CA SER A 1017 -34.20 -18.63 -2.79
C SER A 1017 -33.11 -17.60 -3.05
N LYS A 1018 -32.44 -17.66 -4.19
CA LYS A 1018 -31.36 -16.73 -4.53
C LYS A 1018 -31.85 -15.28 -4.57
N GLU A 1019 -32.88 -14.98 -5.35
CA GLU A 1019 -33.44 -13.62 -5.47
C GLU A 1019 -33.88 -13.06 -4.11
N SER A 1020 -34.51 -13.91 -3.29
CA SER A 1020 -34.96 -13.56 -1.94
C SER A 1020 -33.80 -13.23 -0.99
N GLN A 1021 -32.59 -13.73 -1.23
CA GLN A 1021 -31.42 -13.51 -0.38
C GLN A 1021 -30.49 -12.42 -0.93
N THR A 1022 -30.20 -12.39 -2.23
CA THR A 1022 -29.22 -11.46 -2.82
C THR A 1022 -29.68 -10.01 -2.68
N TYR A 1023 -30.96 -9.73 -2.98
CA TYR A 1023 -31.53 -8.38 -2.96
C TYR A 1023 -32.69 -8.23 -1.95
N GLY A 1024 -33.22 -9.34 -1.44
CA GLY A 1024 -34.40 -9.34 -0.57
C GLY A 1024 -34.13 -9.61 0.90
N ALA A 1025 -32.91 -9.99 1.32
CA ALA A 1025 -32.69 -10.62 2.65
C ALA A 1025 -33.09 -9.75 3.85
N ASP A 1026 -33.22 -8.44 3.68
CA ASP A 1026 -33.61 -7.49 4.72
C ASP A 1026 -35.06 -6.98 4.57
N PHE A 1027 -35.78 -7.37 3.52
CA PHE A 1027 -37.15 -6.92 3.23
C PHE A 1027 -38.15 -8.05 3.40
N ALA A 1028 -39.40 -7.73 3.73
CA ALA A 1028 -40.44 -8.73 3.88
C ALA A 1028 -40.69 -9.48 2.55
N PRO A 1029 -41.02 -10.78 2.61
CA PRO A 1029 -41.26 -11.56 1.40
C PRO A 1029 -42.49 -11.02 0.67
N THR A 1030 -42.43 -11.02 -0.66
CA THR A 1030 -43.60 -10.63 -1.46
C THR A 1030 -44.69 -11.70 -1.38
N THR A 1031 -45.94 -11.28 -1.57
CA THR A 1031 -47.07 -12.23 -1.60
C THR A 1031 -46.90 -13.27 -2.72
N GLN A 1032 -46.27 -12.90 -3.84
CA GLN A 1032 -45.97 -13.81 -4.95
C GLN A 1032 -44.86 -14.81 -4.60
N GLN A 1033 -43.81 -14.40 -3.89
CA GLN A 1033 -42.78 -15.33 -3.42
C GLN A 1033 -43.37 -16.41 -2.51
N LEU A 1034 -44.24 -16.01 -1.56
CA LEU A 1034 -44.95 -16.93 -0.67
C LEU A 1034 -45.86 -17.89 -1.45
N GLN A 1035 -46.66 -17.35 -2.37
CA GLN A 1035 -47.60 -18.14 -3.16
C GLN A 1035 -46.87 -19.15 -4.07
N MET A 1036 -45.81 -18.72 -4.75
CA MET A 1036 -45.04 -19.59 -5.65
C MET A 1036 -44.32 -20.70 -4.86
N THR A 1037 -43.75 -20.37 -3.70
CA THR A 1037 -43.15 -21.37 -2.80
C THR A 1037 -44.18 -22.41 -2.38
N LYS A 1038 -45.38 -21.98 -1.99
CA LYS A 1038 -46.49 -22.89 -1.65
C LYS A 1038 -46.87 -23.81 -2.82
N ASN A 1039 -46.97 -23.28 -4.03
CA ASN A 1039 -47.30 -24.04 -5.23
C ASN A 1039 -46.24 -25.11 -5.55
N LEU A 1040 -44.96 -24.73 -5.51
CA LEU A 1040 -43.83 -25.64 -5.77
C LEU A 1040 -43.76 -26.75 -4.72
N LYS A 1041 -44.02 -26.45 -3.44
CA LYS A 1041 -44.10 -27.46 -2.38
C LYS A 1041 -45.24 -28.46 -2.60
N LEU A 1042 -46.39 -28.00 -3.11
CA LEU A 1042 -47.49 -28.89 -3.46
C LEU A 1042 -47.10 -29.83 -4.62
N GLN A 1043 -46.43 -29.30 -5.65
CA GLN A 1043 -45.91 -30.10 -6.76
C GLN A 1043 -44.88 -31.13 -6.29
N PHE A 1044 -43.94 -30.71 -5.42
CA PHE A 1044 -42.95 -31.63 -4.82
C PHE A 1044 -43.63 -32.74 -4.03
N LYS A 1045 -44.66 -32.42 -3.24
CA LYS A 1045 -45.41 -33.41 -2.45
C LYS A 1045 -46.04 -34.48 -3.34
N LEU A 1046 -46.57 -34.11 -4.51
CA LEU A 1046 -47.11 -35.07 -5.48
C LEU A 1046 -46.01 -36.01 -6.00
N VAL A 1047 -44.87 -35.47 -6.42
CA VAL A 1047 -43.72 -36.29 -6.88
C VAL A 1047 -43.22 -37.22 -5.77
N LEU A 1048 -43.13 -36.73 -4.54
CA LEU A 1048 -42.72 -37.53 -3.38
C LEU A 1048 -43.72 -38.65 -3.11
N THR A 1049 -45.04 -38.40 -3.15
CA THR A 1049 -46.07 -39.43 -2.98
C THR A 1049 -45.98 -40.50 -4.06
N ASP A 1050 -45.85 -40.09 -5.33
CA ASP A 1050 -45.69 -41.02 -6.46
C ASP A 1050 -44.42 -41.88 -6.29
N TYR A 1051 -43.31 -41.26 -5.86
CA TYR A 1051 -42.08 -41.97 -5.58
C TYR A 1051 -42.22 -42.96 -4.42
N GLN A 1052 -42.86 -42.58 -3.31
CA GLN A 1052 -43.05 -43.51 -2.17
C GLN A 1052 -43.91 -44.72 -2.56
N GLN A 1053 -44.85 -44.55 -3.48
CA GLN A 1053 -45.63 -45.67 -4.01
C GLN A 1053 -44.76 -46.57 -4.91
N LEU A 1054 -43.99 -45.99 -5.83
CA LEU A 1054 -43.08 -46.72 -6.70
C LEU A 1054 -41.95 -47.41 -5.92
N LYS A 1055 -41.47 -46.80 -4.84
CA LYS A 1055 -40.36 -47.28 -4.02
C LYS A 1055 -40.61 -48.67 -3.42
N LYS A 1056 -41.87 -49.08 -3.26
CA LYS A 1056 -42.26 -50.43 -2.81
C LYS A 1056 -41.88 -51.52 -3.82
N ASP A 1057 -41.81 -51.17 -5.10
CA ASP A 1057 -41.53 -52.07 -6.22
C ASP A 1057 -40.05 -52.01 -6.65
N LEU A 1058 -39.26 -51.11 -6.06
CA LEU A 1058 -37.83 -50.94 -6.33
C LEU A 1058 -37.00 -51.88 -5.45
N PRO A 1059 -35.90 -52.44 -6.00
CA PRO A 1059 -34.95 -53.24 -5.23
C PRO A 1059 -34.17 -52.42 -4.18
#